data_AF-A0AAN7U7R8-F1
#
_entry.id   AF-A0AAN7U7R8-F1
#
_cell.length_a   1.000
_cell.length_b   1.000
_cell.length_c   1.000
_cell.angle_alpha   90.00
_cell.angle_beta   90.00
_cell.angle_gamma   90.00
#
_symmetry.space_group_name_H-M   'P 1'
#
loop_
_entity.id
_entity.type
_entity.pdbx_description
1 polymer ?
#
loop_
_entity_poly.entity_id
_entity_poly.type
_entity_poly.pdbx_seq_one_letter_code
_entity_poly.pdbx_strand_id
1 'polypeptide(L)'
;MIKVIFLVLFLLKVINCIEVEGNSKDKQLLLLDNKYREKAPIGLEDILFANNQDVVNRGLGKNSVGGDGGSICTKNNRIELDIIWESQLASTISNTPLIVDLFGTGDKQIIITNSHTYIEVINGIDGDRLIGGWPYILADSSFATSPLVYDIDGNGDLDIMVSTTDAEIVFIDSKKVIAIKEKTLKVPPLKVKKLWYDGLDGKHVDASFSLYNRDNQKYQIQKQMKENQDFEEKQKKEYQVNGDNKIQILKQDNSDDDENNPLYSLAYDKYLQDNKWFSRKTEEYIWVDSHILSTPVIADIDGDGINELVVSVSYYYDVEKYENPFYKSQLDDGVSVENYIAGGISVFNLATGEIKWQTHLDLTTDKTDFKGLVYGSPTVVDLNNDGKLEIIVGTALGFLYVLDYQGIPFTGNYPLVLESIFTQIITEDLDSDGKLELLVLDTKGNVVCFNSGGDEIWSQQITGKTEFPPSIGDLDGDGILDVVMSTFTTGIFAWNGKTGQSLQGYPLKFEPSIISPLLLLETNDASSSSGGLTIFVHANDGILYTINDNGKCIGRLDIGDFSITKILTNDLTGDGNLNLLLSTFDQKIYCLSIINQVGVKFNPLKIENSYNTNGNKFASYSKSTPVGVLITQPTTGGGFVGGGIDLHYNYQYSRNSIDISGSDFDLEILILDQKNISSSTIEIKKKYTISVYFGEIRLKKEVYYSTGFKQLKINIPPSLSRSDVKLLTVKLENINSQTYQDSIPISFNYYFYRFLKFIIILPILISTILLLIYQSNNLKSKNTKKNSLL
;
A
#
# COMPACT_ATOMS: atom_id res chain seq x y z
N MET A 1 54.27 66.19 -6.43
CA MET A 1 53.95 65.05 -5.56
C MET A 1 54.24 63.81 -6.35
N ILE A 2 55.44 63.23 -6.21
CA ILE A 2 55.70 62.32 -5.11
C ILE A 2 54.68 61.20 -5.17
N LYS A 3 55.21 60.09 -5.66
CA LYS A 3 54.99 58.79 -5.09
C LYS A 3 53.64 58.21 -5.51
N VAL A 4 53.74 57.17 -6.32
CA VAL A 4 53.94 55.80 -5.80
C VAL A 4 52.56 55.21 -5.80
N ILE A 5 52.37 54.35 -6.77
CA ILE A 5 52.42 52.93 -6.48
C ILE A 5 50.94 52.55 -6.47
N PHE A 6 50.50 51.77 -7.41
CA PHE A 6 51.28 50.97 -8.33
C PHE A 6 50.21 50.30 -9.17
N LEU A 7 50.62 49.91 -10.38
CA LEU A 7 50.75 48.48 -10.61
C LEU A 7 49.55 47.71 -10.07
N VAL A 8 48.65 47.43 -10.96
CA VAL A 8 48.81 46.25 -11.81
C VAL A 8 47.54 46.31 -12.62
N LEU A 9 47.67 46.89 -13.81
CA LEU A 9 47.88 46.09 -15.02
C LEU A 9 46.55 45.47 -15.42
N PHE A 10 46.11 45.59 -16.66
CA PHE A 10 46.64 46.30 -17.81
C PHE A 10 45.56 46.06 -18.84
N LEU A 11 45.12 47.15 -19.47
CA LEU A 11 44.73 47.19 -20.87
C LEU A 11 43.71 46.15 -21.40
N LEU A 12 42.50 46.62 -21.66
CA LEU A 12 42.00 47.07 -22.99
C LEU A 12 41.43 45.88 -23.81
N LYS A 13 40.12 45.83 -24.03
CA LYS A 13 39.40 46.40 -25.20
C LYS A 13 39.93 45.84 -26.54
N VAL A 14 39.14 45.34 -27.49
CA VAL A 14 37.68 45.17 -27.65
C VAL A 14 37.43 44.49 -29.03
N ILE A 15 36.32 43.75 -29.15
CA ILE A 15 35.47 43.47 -30.35
C ILE A 15 35.84 42.35 -31.37
N ASN A 16 34.99 41.30 -31.29
CA ASN A 16 34.25 40.44 -32.25
C ASN A 16 34.85 39.64 -33.44
N CYS A 17 34.43 38.36 -33.40
CA CYS A 17 34.00 37.43 -34.47
C CYS A 17 35.05 36.70 -35.34
N ILE A 18 35.26 35.40 -35.09
CA ILE A 18 34.89 34.21 -35.91
C ILE A 18 35.60 32.95 -35.34
N GLU A 19 34.92 31.80 -35.46
CA GLU A 19 35.41 30.39 -35.42
C GLU A 19 35.74 29.64 -34.12
N VAL A 20 35.49 28.33 -34.25
CA VAL A 20 35.40 27.20 -33.33
C VAL A 20 36.70 26.91 -32.54
N GLU A 21 36.61 26.73 -31.22
CA GLU A 21 37.17 25.58 -30.47
C GLU A 21 36.84 25.70 -28.97
N GLY A 22 36.65 24.54 -28.33
CA GLY A 22 36.05 24.42 -27.01
C GLY A 22 36.93 24.85 -25.84
N ASN A 23 36.30 25.05 -24.69
CA ASN A 23 36.55 24.16 -23.57
C ASN A 23 35.45 24.31 -22.51
N SER A 24 35.12 23.16 -21.93
CA SER A 24 34.47 23.02 -20.64
C SER A 24 34.98 24.02 -19.61
N LYS A 25 34.06 24.56 -18.80
CA LYS A 25 34.13 24.49 -17.34
C LYS A 25 32.87 25.07 -16.69
N ASP A 26 32.22 24.18 -15.94
CA ASP A 26 31.77 24.42 -14.58
C ASP A 26 30.65 25.44 -14.36
N LYS A 27 29.42 25.03 -14.70
CA LYS A 27 28.36 25.08 -13.68
C LYS A 27 28.51 23.82 -12.83
N GLN A 28 29.47 23.84 -11.91
CA GLN A 28 29.52 22.88 -10.82
C GLN A 28 28.26 23.09 -9.98
N LEU A 29 27.27 22.21 -10.18
CA LEU A 29 26.37 21.86 -9.08
C LEU A 29 27.26 21.42 -7.92
N LEU A 30 27.02 21.98 -6.74
CA LEU A 30 27.61 21.50 -5.50
C LEU A 30 27.16 20.03 -5.32
N LEU A 31 27.99 19.09 -5.76
CA LEU A 31 28.04 17.78 -5.14
C LEU A 31 28.52 18.05 -3.71
N LEU A 32 27.57 18.09 -2.78
CA LEU A 32 27.86 18.07 -1.35
C LEU A 32 28.71 16.82 -1.10
N ASP A 33 29.94 17.05 -0.64
CA ASP A 33 30.84 16.04 -0.11
C ASP A 33 30.12 15.31 1.02
N ASN A 34 29.61 14.12 0.74
CA ASN A 34 28.62 13.47 1.59
C ASN A 34 29.27 12.38 2.43
N LYS A 35 29.27 12.60 3.75
CA LYS A 35 29.90 11.78 4.80
C LYS A 35 29.49 10.30 4.80
N TYR A 36 28.40 9.94 4.10
CA TYR A 36 27.84 8.60 4.12
C TYR A 36 28.43 7.65 3.06
N ARG A 37 29.07 8.14 1.99
CA ARG A 37 29.34 7.39 0.74
C ARG A 37 30.55 6.42 0.74
N GLU A 38 31.10 6.05 1.88
CA GLU A 38 32.35 5.26 1.92
C GLU A 38 32.10 3.75 2.02
N LYS A 39 32.15 3.05 0.86
CA LYS A 39 32.45 1.60 0.62
C LYS A 39 31.31 0.59 0.35
N ALA A 40 31.56 -0.21 -0.71
CA ALA A 40 31.14 -1.56 -1.07
C ALA A 40 29.62 -1.88 -1.17
N PRO A 41 29.16 -2.42 -2.30
CA PRO A 41 27.82 -2.94 -2.48
C PRO A 41 27.74 -4.38 -1.95
N ILE A 42 26.53 -4.83 -1.63
CA ILE A 42 26.30 -6.17 -1.10
C ILE A 42 25.20 -6.79 -1.98
N GLY A 43 25.42 -8.02 -2.46
CA GLY A 43 24.39 -8.77 -3.19
C GLY A 43 23.28 -9.24 -2.26
N LEU A 44 22.07 -9.46 -2.79
CA LEU A 44 20.91 -9.96 -2.02
C LEU A 44 21.24 -11.27 -1.28
N GLU A 45 22.06 -12.13 -1.88
CA GLU A 45 22.58 -13.38 -1.31
C GLU A 45 23.54 -13.20 -0.12
N ASP A 46 24.36 -12.14 -0.11
CA ASP A 46 25.27 -11.82 1.00
C ASP A 46 24.52 -11.23 2.22
N ILE A 47 23.26 -10.79 2.01
CA ILE A 47 22.37 -10.25 3.06
C ILE A 47 21.51 -11.36 3.65
N LEU A 48 20.99 -12.27 2.83
CA LEU A 48 20.17 -13.41 3.25
C LEU A 48 20.96 -14.48 4.01
N PHE A 49 22.27 -14.64 3.73
CA PHE A 49 23.11 -15.70 4.31
C PHE A 49 24.29 -15.21 5.16
N ALA A 50 24.25 -13.96 5.63
CA ALA A 50 25.35 -13.24 6.28
C ALA A 50 26.35 -14.13 7.08
N ASN A 51 27.40 -14.59 6.39
CA ASN A 51 28.58 -15.19 7.00
C ASN A 51 29.53 -14.04 7.40
N ASN A 52 29.22 -13.35 8.50
CA ASN A 52 30.16 -12.37 9.06
C ASN A 52 30.31 -12.57 10.57
N GLN A 53 31.37 -13.29 10.94
CA GLN A 53 31.78 -13.54 12.33
C GLN A 53 32.36 -12.31 13.06
N ASP A 54 32.43 -11.13 12.43
CA ASP A 54 33.25 -10.02 12.95
C ASP A 54 32.49 -8.69 13.16
N VAL A 55 31.34 -8.69 13.85
CA VAL A 55 30.83 -7.45 14.48
C VAL A 55 30.14 -7.75 15.81
N VAL A 56 30.91 -8.19 16.81
CA VAL A 56 30.48 -8.12 18.21
C VAL A 56 31.65 -7.62 19.02
N ASN A 57 31.50 -6.42 19.60
CA ASN A 57 32.17 -5.90 20.82
C ASN A 57 32.50 -4.41 20.72
N ARG A 58 31.49 -3.54 20.63
CA ARG A 58 31.61 -2.17 21.17
C ARG A 58 30.32 -1.74 21.85
N GLY A 59 30.36 -1.81 23.19
CA GLY A 59 29.58 -0.96 24.11
C GLY A 59 28.07 -0.91 23.92
N LEU A 60 27.36 -2.01 24.19
CA LEU A 60 25.89 -2.04 24.28
C LEU A 60 25.45 -2.59 25.65
N GLY A 61 24.31 -2.11 26.16
CA GLY A 61 23.77 -2.41 27.49
C GLY A 61 23.49 -3.89 27.75
N LYS A 62 23.48 -4.29 29.03
CA LYS A 62 23.56 -5.69 29.51
C LYS A 62 22.26 -6.51 29.52
N ASN A 63 21.21 -6.14 28.79
CA ASN A 63 19.96 -6.90 28.79
C ASN A 63 19.81 -7.67 27.47
N SER A 64 20.27 -8.93 27.46
CA SER A 64 20.12 -9.85 26.33
C SER A 64 18.84 -10.68 26.45
N VAL A 65 18.08 -10.83 25.36
CA VAL A 65 16.96 -11.77 25.24
C VAL A 65 17.44 -12.98 24.42
N GLY A 66 17.51 -14.16 25.06
CA GLY A 66 18.31 -15.33 24.61
C GLY A 66 19.76 -15.18 25.10
N GLY A 67 20.54 -16.18 25.52
CA GLY A 67 20.47 -17.62 25.32
C GLY A 67 21.06 -18.40 26.52
N ASP A 68 20.50 -19.59 26.73
CA ASP A 68 20.75 -20.64 27.71
C ASP A 68 21.38 -20.34 29.09
N GLY A 69 20.58 -20.59 30.14
CA GLY A 69 21.03 -20.68 31.54
C GLY A 69 20.21 -19.88 32.57
N GLY A 70 19.25 -19.07 32.11
CA GLY A 70 18.30 -18.34 32.96
C GLY A 70 17.28 -17.63 32.10
N SER A 71 16.10 -18.23 31.92
CA SER A 71 15.02 -17.70 31.07
C SER A 71 14.61 -16.29 31.54
N ILE A 72 14.88 -15.25 30.74
CA ILE A 72 14.40 -13.89 31.02
C ILE A 72 12.90 -13.76 30.74
N CYS A 73 12.37 -14.52 29.77
CA CYS A 73 10.93 -14.82 29.73
C CYS A 73 10.65 -15.90 30.78
N THR A 74 10.28 -15.51 32.01
CA THR A 74 9.82 -16.49 33.01
C THR A 74 8.60 -17.23 32.46
N LYS A 75 8.49 -18.55 32.70
CA LYS A 75 7.30 -19.36 32.32
C LYS A 75 5.95 -18.77 32.77
N ASN A 76 5.94 -17.81 33.68
CA ASN A 76 4.78 -17.00 34.01
C ASN A 76 4.60 -15.91 32.92
N ASN A 77 4.14 -16.32 31.75
CA ASN A 77 3.72 -15.40 30.68
C ASN A 77 2.57 -14.52 31.22
N ARG A 78 2.66 -13.20 30.98
CA ARG A 78 1.58 -12.25 31.31
C ARG A 78 0.61 -12.07 30.15
N ILE A 79 1.14 -12.16 28.93
CA ILE A 79 0.37 -12.29 27.70
C ILE A 79 0.56 -13.72 27.23
N GLU A 80 -0.53 -14.47 27.22
CA GLU A 80 -0.59 -15.82 26.67
C GLU A 80 -1.09 -15.72 25.23
N LEU A 81 -0.49 -16.49 24.34
CA LEU A 81 -0.88 -16.58 22.94
C LEU A 81 -1.32 -18.01 22.69
N ASP A 82 -2.49 -18.15 22.07
CA ASP A 82 -3.07 -19.45 21.77
C ASP A 82 -3.39 -19.56 20.28
N ILE A 83 -3.22 -20.74 19.70
CA ILE A 83 -3.51 -20.99 18.30
C ILE A 83 -5.00 -21.31 18.19
N ILE A 84 -5.75 -20.48 17.46
CA ILE A 84 -7.17 -20.71 17.21
C ILE A 84 -7.32 -21.75 16.10
N TRP A 85 -6.62 -21.53 15.00
CA TRP A 85 -6.57 -22.44 13.87
C TRP A 85 -5.22 -22.30 13.15
N GLU A 86 -4.84 -23.36 12.45
CA GLU A 86 -3.71 -23.37 11.52
C GLU A 86 -4.19 -23.89 10.16
N SER A 87 -3.61 -23.37 9.08
CA SER A 87 -3.91 -23.82 7.72
C SER A 87 -2.62 -24.04 6.94
N GLN A 88 -2.59 -25.14 6.18
CA GLN A 88 -1.50 -25.45 5.26
C GLN A 88 -1.81 -24.84 3.89
N LEU A 89 -0.86 -24.13 3.32
CA LEU A 89 -0.94 -23.48 2.01
C LEU A 89 -0.25 -24.33 0.94
N ALA A 90 -0.43 -23.99 -0.34
CA ALA A 90 0.17 -24.76 -1.44
C ALA A 90 1.64 -24.41 -1.70
N SER A 91 2.14 -23.28 -1.18
CA SER A 91 3.50 -22.82 -1.44
C SER A 91 3.98 -21.84 -0.36
N THR A 92 5.26 -21.48 -0.44
CA THR A 92 5.93 -20.58 0.50
C THR A 92 5.43 -19.15 0.34
N ILE A 93 5.33 -18.46 1.47
CA ILE A 93 4.81 -17.10 1.53
C ILE A 93 6.01 -16.15 1.56
N SER A 94 6.23 -15.45 0.44
CA SER A 94 7.26 -14.42 0.32
C SER A 94 6.70 -13.01 0.51
N ASN A 95 5.39 -12.84 0.35
CA ASN A 95 4.70 -11.56 0.33
C ASN A 95 3.75 -11.46 1.53
N THR A 96 3.57 -10.26 2.09
CA THR A 96 2.67 -10.08 3.25
C THR A 96 1.22 -10.31 2.80
N PRO A 97 0.46 -11.21 3.46
CA PRO A 97 -0.95 -11.43 3.13
C PRO A 97 -1.81 -10.16 3.27
N LEU A 98 -3.02 -10.18 2.71
CA LEU A 98 -3.99 -9.10 2.87
C LEU A 98 -5.25 -9.62 3.59
N ILE A 99 -5.61 -8.98 4.70
CA ILE A 99 -6.88 -9.23 5.40
C ILE A 99 -7.92 -8.22 4.88
N VAL A 100 -9.01 -8.73 4.33
CA VAL A 100 -10.08 -7.90 3.76
C VAL A 100 -11.42 -8.62 3.87
N ASP A 101 -12.51 -7.89 4.06
CA ASP A 101 -13.86 -8.43 3.84
C ASP A 101 -14.18 -8.31 2.33
N LEU A 102 -13.84 -9.36 1.59
CA LEU A 102 -13.85 -9.41 0.14
C LEU A 102 -15.29 -9.43 -0.41
N PHE A 103 -16.22 -10.01 0.35
CA PHE A 103 -17.60 -10.22 -0.09
C PHE A 103 -18.60 -9.23 0.52
N GLY A 104 -18.15 -8.37 1.42
CA GLY A 104 -18.96 -7.36 2.11
C GLY A 104 -19.93 -7.95 3.15
N THR A 105 -19.63 -9.15 3.67
CA THR A 105 -20.53 -9.88 4.59
C THR A 105 -20.26 -9.59 6.06
N GLY A 106 -19.13 -8.96 6.38
CA GLY A 106 -18.58 -8.80 7.73
C GLY A 106 -17.43 -9.75 8.01
N ASP A 107 -17.45 -10.94 7.40
CA ASP A 107 -16.43 -11.99 7.59
C ASP A 107 -15.16 -11.62 6.83
N LYS A 108 -14.00 -11.80 7.47
CA LYS A 108 -12.72 -11.46 6.85
C LYS A 108 -12.20 -12.64 6.04
N GLN A 109 -11.68 -12.35 4.86
CA GLN A 109 -10.91 -13.27 4.03
C GLN A 109 -9.45 -12.84 4.06
N ILE A 110 -8.56 -13.81 3.85
CA ILE A 110 -7.12 -13.60 3.80
C ILE A 110 -6.68 -13.98 2.40
N ILE A 111 -6.15 -13.01 1.66
CA ILE A 111 -5.60 -13.19 0.32
C ILE A 111 -4.09 -13.38 0.45
N ILE A 112 -3.59 -14.44 -0.17
CA ILE A 112 -2.20 -14.87 -0.09
C ILE A 112 -1.68 -15.01 -1.51
N THR A 113 -0.64 -14.25 -1.84
CA THR A 113 0.16 -14.45 -3.06
C THR A 113 1.42 -15.20 -2.67
N ASN A 114 1.71 -16.28 -3.40
CA ASN A 114 2.97 -16.98 -3.21
C ASN A 114 4.07 -16.41 -4.11
N SER A 115 5.29 -16.92 -3.98
CA SER A 115 6.45 -16.50 -4.77
C SER A 115 6.40 -16.92 -6.25
N HIS A 116 5.45 -17.77 -6.63
CA HIS A 116 5.38 -18.38 -7.96
C HIS A 116 4.00 -18.09 -8.57
N THR A 117 3.11 -19.08 -8.63
CA THR A 117 1.97 -19.06 -9.55
C THR A 117 0.59 -19.07 -8.90
N TYR A 118 0.47 -19.16 -7.57
CA TYR A 118 -0.83 -19.33 -6.91
C TYR A 118 -1.26 -18.11 -6.10
N ILE A 119 -2.54 -17.81 -6.22
CA ILE A 119 -3.26 -16.88 -5.37
C ILE A 119 -4.29 -17.70 -4.60
N GLU A 120 -4.14 -17.71 -3.29
CA GLU A 120 -5.03 -18.42 -2.37
C GLU A 120 -5.87 -17.41 -1.60
N VAL A 121 -7.15 -17.76 -1.39
CA VAL A 121 -8.03 -17.03 -0.50
C VAL A 121 -8.59 -18.00 0.53
N ILE A 122 -8.32 -17.72 1.79
CA ILE A 122 -8.80 -18.51 2.93
C ILE A 122 -9.76 -17.67 3.78
N ASN A 123 -10.66 -18.35 4.48
CA ASN A 123 -11.58 -17.75 5.42
C ASN A 123 -10.86 -17.41 6.73
N GLY A 124 -11.04 -16.20 7.25
CA GLY A 124 -10.44 -15.77 8.51
C GLY A 124 -11.03 -16.46 9.73
N ILE A 125 -12.28 -16.94 9.64
CA ILE A 125 -12.99 -17.52 10.80
C ILE A 125 -12.37 -18.85 11.23
N ASP A 126 -12.06 -19.70 10.27
CA ASP A 126 -11.65 -21.10 10.49
C ASP A 126 -10.36 -21.48 9.76
N GLY A 127 -9.82 -20.62 8.90
CA GLY A 127 -8.64 -20.92 8.08
C GLY A 127 -8.92 -21.83 6.90
N ASP A 128 -10.20 -22.14 6.63
CA ASP A 128 -10.58 -23.01 5.53
C ASP A 128 -10.39 -22.32 4.18
N ARG A 129 -9.91 -23.08 3.19
CA ARG A 129 -9.79 -22.59 1.82
C ARG A 129 -11.17 -22.37 1.22
N LEU A 130 -11.38 -21.25 0.54
CA LEU A 130 -12.65 -20.98 -0.13
C LEU A 130 -12.89 -21.97 -1.28
N ILE A 131 -14.03 -22.67 -1.23
CA ILE A 131 -14.48 -23.58 -2.27
C ILE A 131 -15.25 -22.77 -3.32
N GLY A 132 -14.68 -22.61 -4.53
CA GLY A 132 -15.35 -21.82 -5.57
C GLY A 132 -14.49 -21.34 -6.73
N GLY A 133 -13.37 -22.02 -7.02
CA GLY A 133 -12.41 -21.61 -8.05
C GLY A 133 -11.04 -21.22 -7.51
N TRP A 134 -10.87 -21.14 -6.19
CA TRP A 134 -9.58 -20.93 -5.53
C TRP A 134 -8.85 -22.27 -5.30
N PRO A 135 -7.50 -22.32 -5.42
CA PRO A 135 -6.61 -21.22 -5.78
C PRO A 135 -6.71 -20.80 -7.25
N TYR A 136 -6.51 -19.50 -7.51
CA TYR A 136 -6.33 -19.00 -8.87
C TYR A 136 -4.87 -19.21 -9.29
N ILE A 137 -4.65 -19.72 -10.50
CA ILE A 137 -3.32 -20.06 -11.01
C ILE A 137 -2.98 -19.13 -12.18
N LEU A 138 -1.87 -18.43 -12.06
CA LEU A 138 -1.26 -17.65 -13.14
C LEU A 138 0.04 -18.36 -13.55
N ALA A 139 -0.04 -19.16 -14.60
CA ALA A 139 1.09 -19.98 -15.05
C ALA A 139 2.27 -19.11 -15.52
N ASP A 140 3.49 -19.59 -15.28
CA ASP A 140 4.75 -18.95 -15.72
C ASP A 140 4.94 -17.51 -15.26
N SER A 141 4.24 -17.10 -14.20
CA SER A 141 4.40 -15.81 -13.53
C SER A 141 5.01 -16.01 -12.15
N SER A 142 5.72 -15.00 -11.65
CA SER A 142 6.13 -14.90 -10.25
C SER A 142 5.63 -13.59 -9.65
N PHE A 143 5.13 -13.65 -8.41
CA PHE A 143 4.65 -12.46 -7.71
C PHE A 143 5.74 -11.91 -6.79
N ALA A 144 6.15 -10.67 -7.05
CA ALA A 144 7.11 -9.95 -6.21
C ALA A 144 6.45 -9.07 -5.14
N THR A 145 5.12 -9.05 -5.09
CA THR A 145 4.38 -8.02 -4.34
C THR A 145 3.25 -8.60 -3.50
N SER A 146 2.89 -7.87 -2.45
CA SER A 146 1.70 -8.17 -1.66
C SER A 146 0.43 -7.88 -2.49
N PRO A 147 -0.67 -8.64 -2.29
CA PRO A 147 -1.91 -8.38 -3.01
C PRO A 147 -2.58 -7.09 -2.53
N LEU A 148 -3.32 -6.45 -3.44
CA LEU A 148 -4.18 -5.29 -3.15
C LEU A 148 -5.63 -5.62 -3.55
N VAL A 149 -6.57 -4.76 -3.14
CA VAL A 149 -7.97 -4.84 -3.56
C VAL A 149 -8.45 -3.51 -4.10
N TYR A 150 -9.23 -3.57 -5.18
CA TYR A 150 -9.84 -2.40 -5.81
C TYR A 150 -11.00 -2.86 -6.70
N ASP A 151 -12.16 -2.20 -6.63
CA ASP A 151 -13.26 -2.43 -7.57
C ASP A 151 -12.95 -1.73 -8.90
N ILE A 152 -12.38 -2.48 -9.85
CA ILE A 152 -11.85 -1.92 -11.11
C ILE A 152 -12.92 -1.87 -12.21
N ASP A 153 -13.96 -2.69 -12.10
CA ASP A 153 -15.05 -2.78 -13.07
C ASP A 153 -16.30 -1.96 -12.66
N GLY A 154 -16.32 -1.43 -11.43
CA GLY A 154 -17.37 -0.57 -10.90
C GLY A 154 -18.65 -1.33 -10.55
N ASN A 155 -18.57 -2.66 -10.35
CA ASN A 155 -19.72 -3.50 -10.02
C ASN A 155 -20.10 -3.43 -8.51
N GLY A 156 -19.25 -2.81 -7.70
CA GLY A 156 -19.41 -2.61 -6.26
C GLY A 156 -18.98 -3.79 -5.41
N ASP A 157 -18.28 -4.77 -5.96
CA ASP A 157 -17.57 -5.86 -5.28
C ASP A 157 -16.06 -5.63 -5.45
N LEU A 158 -15.25 -6.00 -4.44
CA LEU A 158 -13.81 -5.79 -4.50
C LEU A 158 -13.15 -6.82 -5.42
N ASP A 159 -12.25 -6.37 -6.31
CA ASP A 159 -11.42 -7.24 -7.13
C ASP A 159 -10.02 -7.35 -6.54
N ILE A 160 -9.39 -8.52 -6.71
CA ILE A 160 -8.03 -8.78 -6.23
C ILE A 160 -7.04 -8.30 -7.29
N MET A 161 -6.13 -7.43 -6.89
CA MET A 161 -5.05 -6.95 -7.74
C MET A 161 -3.72 -7.59 -7.32
N VAL A 162 -3.01 -8.13 -8.31
CA VAL A 162 -1.66 -8.69 -8.15
C VAL A 162 -0.73 -8.17 -9.23
N SER A 163 0.55 -7.98 -8.90
CA SER A 163 1.60 -7.65 -9.86
C SER A 163 2.61 -8.78 -10.01
N THR A 164 2.98 -9.07 -11.25
CA THR A 164 4.04 -10.00 -11.61
C THR A 164 5.38 -9.29 -11.64
N THR A 165 6.46 -10.06 -11.48
CA THR A 165 7.84 -9.60 -11.71
C THR A 165 8.03 -9.02 -13.11
N ASP A 166 7.41 -9.61 -14.15
CA ASP A 166 7.43 -9.15 -15.55
C ASP A 166 6.56 -7.89 -15.82
N ALA A 167 6.21 -7.15 -14.76
CA ALA A 167 5.47 -5.89 -14.77
C ALA A 167 4.07 -5.94 -15.39
N GLU A 168 3.38 -7.07 -15.21
CA GLU A 168 1.98 -7.23 -15.52
C GLU A 168 1.16 -7.07 -14.25
N ILE A 169 0.05 -6.35 -14.34
CA ILE A 169 -0.85 -6.06 -13.22
C ILE A 169 -2.20 -6.66 -13.58
N VAL A 170 -2.59 -7.71 -12.86
CA VAL A 170 -3.78 -8.50 -13.13
C VAL A 170 -4.83 -8.19 -12.07
N PHE A 171 -6.04 -7.90 -12.51
CA PHE A 171 -7.23 -7.78 -11.66
C PHE A 171 -8.06 -9.05 -11.79
N ILE A 172 -8.48 -9.62 -10.67
CA ILE A 172 -9.23 -10.87 -10.60
C ILE A 172 -10.55 -10.61 -9.89
N ASP A 173 -11.65 -10.90 -10.58
CA ASP A 173 -12.99 -10.81 -10.02
C ASP A 173 -13.12 -11.81 -8.86
N SER A 174 -13.38 -11.29 -7.68
CA SER A 174 -13.38 -12.08 -6.44
C SER A 174 -14.46 -13.16 -6.38
N LYS A 175 -15.58 -12.97 -7.09
CA LYS A 175 -16.73 -13.89 -7.08
C LYS A 175 -16.71 -14.86 -8.26
N LYS A 176 -16.29 -14.38 -9.44
CA LYS A 176 -16.19 -15.19 -10.65
C LYS A 176 -14.88 -15.97 -10.73
N VAL A 177 -13.85 -15.52 -10.00
CA VAL A 177 -12.51 -16.11 -9.96
C VAL A 177 -11.88 -16.18 -11.36
N ILE A 178 -12.00 -15.07 -12.09
CA ILE A 178 -11.44 -14.90 -13.43
C ILE A 178 -10.72 -13.55 -13.53
N ALA A 179 -9.66 -13.49 -14.34
CA ALA A 179 -9.00 -12.23 -14.65
C ALA A 179 -9.94 -11.31 -15.45
N ILE A 180 -9.99 -10.03 -15.06
CA ILE A 180 -10.73 -8.97 -15.73
C ILE A 180 -9.84 -8.42 -16.84
N LYS A 181 -9.79 -9.15 -17.96
CA LYS A 181 -8.86 -8.91 -19.08
C LYS A 181 -8.87 -7.48 -19.62
N GLU A 182 -10.06 -6.85 -19.68
CA GLU A 182 -10.21 -5.47 -20.15
C GLU A 182 -9.53 -4.44 -19.23
N LYS A 183 -9.16 -4.85 -18.01
CA LYS A 183 -8.58 -4.02 -16.96
C LYS A 183 -7.15 -4.42 -16.60
N THR A 184 -6.65 -5.57 -17.05
CA THR A 184 -5.23 -5.95 -16.91
C THR A 184 -4.34 -4.85 -17.48
N LEU A 185 -3.28 -4.48 -16.77
CA LEU A 185 -2.33 -3.44 -17.16
C LEU A 185 -0.94 -4.05 -17.35
N LYS A 186 -0.11 -3.39 -18.16
CA LYS A 186 1.31 -3.75 -18.31
C LYS A 186 2.16 -2.50 -18.39
N VAL A 187 3.26 -2.48 -17.64
CA VAL A 187 4.25 -1.42 -17.78
C VAL A 187 5.01 -1.63 -19.09
N PRO A 188 5.15 -0.61 -19.94
CA PRO A 188 5.90 -0.74 -21.18
C PRO A 188 7.41 -0.84 -20.92
N PRO A 189 8.15 -1.57 -21.78
CA PRO A 189 9.60 -1.60 -21.71
C PRO A 189 10.20 -0.22 -21.97
N LEU A 190 11.41 0.00 -21.46
CA LEU A 190 12.12 1.26 -21.58
C LEU A 190 12.91 1.34 -22.89
N LYS A 191 12.66 2.40 -23.67
CA LYS A 191 13.47 2.73 -24.86
C LYS A 191 14.75 3.46 -24.46
N VAL A 192 15.90 2.83 -24.65
CA VAL A 192 17.21 3.47 -24.40
C VAL A 192 18.09 3.45 -25.64
N LYS A 193 19.08 4.35 -25.70
CA LYS A 193 20.11 4.29 -26.75
C LYS A 193 20.96 3.04 -26.55
N LYS A 194 21.26 2.34 -27.64
CA LYS A 194 22.03 1.09 -27.61
C LYS A 194 23.40 1.24 -26.93
N LEU A 195 24.08 2.36 -27.15
CA LEU A 195 25.39 2.64 -26.55
C LEU A 195 25.31 3.63 -25.38
N TRP A 196 24.15 3.73 -24.70
CA TRP A 196 23.98 4.65 -23.56
C TRP A 196 24.97 4.43 -22.41
N TYR A 197 25.46 3.19 -22.25
CA TYR A 197 26.44 2.81 -21.24
C TYR A 197 27.89 3.19 -21.62
N ASP A 198 28.12 3.52 -22.90
CA ASP A 198 29.44 3.89 -23.41
C ASP A 198 29.82 5.27 -22.88
N GLY A 199 30.93 5.34 -22.12
CA GLY A 199 31.33 6.54 -21.36
C GLY A 199 30.79 6.62 -19.94
N LEU A 200 30.05 5.61 -19.46
CA LEU A 200 29.72 5.55 -18.04
C LEU A 200 30.96 5.28 -17.19
N ASP A 201 32.00 4.55 -17.62
CA ASP A 201 33.28 4.35 -16.87
C ASP A 201 33.09 4.06 -15.35
N GLY A 202 31.96 3.45 -14.94
CA GLY A 202 31.59 3.24 -13.53
C GLY A 202 30.91 4.43 -12.80
N LYS A 203 30.58 5.50 -13.52
CA LYS A 203 29.79 6.67 -13.10
C LYS A 203 28.35 6.52 -13.61
N HIS A 204 27.39 7.00 -12.81
CA HIS A 204 25.97 7.05 -13.16
C HIS A 204 25.67 8.29 -14.01
N VAL A 205 24.56 8.28 -14.76
CA VAL A 205 24.02 9.48 -15.40
C VAL A 205 23.30 10.32 -14.35
N ASP A 206 23.58 11.62 -14.31
CA ASP A 206 22.88 12.60 -13.46
C ASP A 206 21.36 12.56 -13.75
N ALA A 207 20.55 12.51 -12.69
CA ALA A 207 19.08 12.51 -12.74
C ALA A 207 18.49 13.76 -13.41
N SER A 208 19.28 14.83 -13.57
CA SER A 208 18.92 15.99 -14.41
C SER A 208 18.71 15.61 -15.88
N PHE A 209 19.20 14.44 -16.29
CA PHE A 209 18.93 13.78 -17.57
C PHE A 209 17.75 12.81 -17.50
N SER A 210 16.77 13.05 -16.63
CA SER A 210 15.49 12.36 -16.74
C SER A 210 14.92 12.60 -18.14
N LEU A 211 14.56 11.50 -18.83
CA LEU A 211 13.85 11.55 -20.12
C LEU A 211 12.48 12.28 -20.02
N TYR A 212 12.11 12.70 -18.80
CA TYR A 212 11.02 13.60 -18.40
C TYR A 212 10.57 14.60 -19.46
N ASN A 213 11.50 15.31 -20.12
CA ASN A 213 11.12 16.45 -20.95
C ASN A 213 10.61 16.12 -22.35
N ARG A 214 10.89 14.95 -22.93
CA ARG A 214 10.54 14.73 -24.35
C ARG A 214 9.28 13.92 -24.55
N ASP A 215 9.10 12.85 -23.78
CA ASP A 215 7.99 11.92 -23.99
C ASP A 215 6.74 12.35 -23.22
N ASN A 216 6.86 12.86 -21.98
CA ASN A 216 5.72 13.39 -21.23
C ASN A 216 5.20 14.70 -21.82
N GLN A 217 6.07 15.64 -22.24
CA GLN A 217 5.61 16.86 -22.92
C GLN A 217 4.92 16.52 -24.24
N LYS A 218 5.43 15.55 -24.99
CA LYS A 218 4.80 15.12 -26.25
C LYS A 218 3.47 14.41 -25.99
N TYR A 219 3.36 13.58 -24.96
CA TYR A 219 2.08 12.99 -24.56
C TYR A 219 1.09 14.05 -24.09
N GLN A 220 1.50 15.02 -23.26
CA GLN A 220 0.65 16.14 -22.82
C GLN A 220 0.20 17.02 -23.99
N ILE A 221 1.12 17.33 -24.93
CA ILE A 221 0.79 18.06 -26.16
C ILE A 221 -0.13 17.23 -27.05
N GLN A 222 0.11 15.92 -27.20
CA GLN A 222 -0.73 15.02 -27.98
C GLN A 222 -2.11 14.85 -27.34
N LYS A 223 -2.19 14.78 -26.01
CA LYS A 223 -3.44 14.71 -25.25
C LYS A 223 -4.21 16.02 -25.36
N GLN A 224 -3.57 17.17 -25.19
CA GLN A 224 -4.20 18.48 -25.47
C GLN A 224 -4.62 18.61 -26.94
N MET A 225 -3.84 18.09 -27.89
CA MET A 225 -4.22 18.05 -29.30
C MET A 225 -5.38 17.09 -29.57
N LYS A 226 -5.41 15.91 -28.93
CA LYS A 226 -6.53 14.93 -29.00
C LYS A 226 -7.78 15.50 -28.34
N GLU A 227 -7.68 16.14 -27.19
CA GLU A 227 -8.81 16.78 -26.48
C GLU A 227 -9.35 17.96 -27.29
N ASN A 228 -8.48 18.76 -27.91
CA ASN A 228 -8.89 19.82 -28.84
C ASN A 228 -9.50 19.24 -30.13
N GLN A 229 -8.95 18.14 -30.67
CA GLN A 229 -9.51 17.44 -31.83
C GLN A 229 -10.83 16.73 -31.51
N ASP A 230 -10.99 16.16 -30.32
CA ASP A 230 -12.22 15.53 -29.84
C ASP A 230 -13.28 16.57 -29.49
N PHE A 231 -12.87 17.77 -29.05
CA PHE A 231 -13.76 18.92 -28.91
C PHE A 231 -14.22 19.44 -30.29
N GLU A 232 -13.33 19.50 -31.27
CA GLU A 232 -13.65 19.82 -32.67
C GLU A 232 -14.46 18.71 -33.37
N GLU A 233 -14.22 17.43 -33.07
CA GLU A 233 -14.97 16.28 -33.57
C GLU A 233 -16.33 16.15 -32.89
N LYS A 234 -16.46 16.50 -31.60
CA LYS A 234 -17.75 16.63 -30.91
C LYS A 234 -18.60 17.76 -31.52
N GLN A 235 -17.98 18.84 -32.01
CA GLN A 235 -18.68 19.84 -32.82
C GLN A 235 -19.03 19.36 -34.23
N LYS A 236 -18.25 18.45 -34.82
CA LYS A 236 -18.51 17.91 -36.18
C LYS A 236 -19.45 16.70 -36.21
N LYS A 237 -19.61 15.96 -35.11
CA LYS A 237 -20.48 14.77 -34.98
C LYS A 237 -21.97 15.08 -34.79
N GLU A 238 -22.40 16.33 -35.04
CA GLU A 238 -23.82 16.67 -35.22
C GLU A 238 -24.32 16.52 -36.67
N TYR A 239 -23.48 16.16 -37.64
CA TYR A 239 -23.95 15.84 -38.99
C TYR A 239 -23.25 14.62 -39.62
N GLN A 240 -24.11 13.64 -39.94
CA GLN A 240 -23.96 12.51 -40.85
C GLN A 240 -23.46 11.17 -40.30
N VAL A 241 -24.41 10.24 -40.34
CA VAL A 241 -24.32 8.79 -40.14
C VAL A 241 -24.29 8.11 -41.51
N ASN A 242 -23.29 7.26 -41.74
CA ASN A 242 -23.32 5.93 -42.39
C ASN A 242 -22.11 5.68 -43.30
N GLY A 243 -21.55 4.46 -43.18
CA GLY A 243 -21.16 3.67 -44.34
C GLY A 243 -19.72 3.18 -44.38
N ASP A 244 -19.58 1.87 -44.14
CA ASP A 244 -18.65 0.93 -44.76
C ASP A 244 -17.21 0.79 -44.23
N ASN A 245 -17.05 -0.28 -43.44
CA ASN A 245 -15.80 -0.94 -43.11
C ASN A 245 -15.26 -1.73 -44.32
N LYS A 246 -14.00 -1.46 -44.69
CA LYS A 246 -13.03 -2.44 -45.16
C LYS A 246 -11.64 -1.80 -45.23
N ILE A 247 -10.65 -2.44 -44.61
CA ILE A 247 -9.39 -2.89 -45.23
C ILE A 247 -8.61 -3.73 -44.20
N GLN A 248 -8.18 -4.91 -44.65
CA GLN A 248 -7.32 -5.88 -43.99
C GLN A 248 -5.83 -5.55 -44.19
N ILE A 249 -5.00 -6.37 -43.52
CA ILE A 249 -3.58 -6.75 -43.76
C ILE A 249 -2.58 -5.84 -42.99
N LEU A 250 -1.76 -6.32 -42.04
CA LEU A 250 -0.86 -7.48 -42.06
C LEU A 250 -0.75 -8.22 -40.71
N LYS A 251 -0.82 -9.55 -40.83
CA LYS A 251 -0.40 -10.56 -39.85
C LYS A 251 1.11 -10.53 -39.61
N GLN A 252 1.51 -10.80 -38.39
CA GLN A 252 2.47 -11.88 -38.13
C GLN A 252 1.79 -12.86 -37.18
N ASP A 253 1.73 -14.12 -37.61
CA ASP A 253 1.03 -15.22 -36.98
C ASP A 253 1.63 -15.59 -35.60
N ASN A 254 0.81 -15.51 -34.56
CA ASN A 254 0.29 -16.64 -33.76
C ASN A 254 -1.10 -16.20 -33.28
N SER A 255 -2.13 -16.61 -34.02
CA SER A 255 -3.19 -17.54 -33.57
C SER A 255 -4.12 -16.94 -32.51
N ASP A 256 -5.38 -17.32 -32.60
CA ASP A 256 -6.53 -16.91 -31.77
C ASP A 256 -6.39 -17.23 -30.24
N ASP A 257 -5.16 -17.34 -29.73
CA ASP A 257 -4.80 -17.70 -28.37
C ASP A 257 -4.55 -16.47 -27.46
N ASP A 258 -4.16 -15.32 -28.01
CA ASP A 258 -3.84 -14.11 -27.21
C ASP A 258 -5.08 -13.51 -26.54
N GLU A 259 -6.26 -13.54 -27.16
CA GLU A 259 -7.52 -13.11 -26.50
C GLU A 259 -7.88 -13.97 -25.28
N ASN A 260 -7.38 -15.22 -25.23
CA ASN A 260 -7.63 -16.13 -24.12
C ASN A 260 -6.62 -16.00 -22.97
N ASN A 261 -5.52 -15.27 -23.16
CA ASN A 261 -4.48 -15.07 -22.16
C ASN A 261 -4.96 -14.15 -21.01
N PRO A 262 -4.90 -14.55 -19.72
CA PRO A 262 -5.24 -13.68 -18.59
C PRO A 262 -4.32 -12.46 -18.43
N LEU A 263 -3.11 -12.52 -19.02
CA LEU A 263 -2.11 -11.44 -19.00
C LEU A 263 -2.32 -10.42 -20.13
N TYR A 264 -3.26 -10.66 -21.04
CA TYR A 264 -3.55 -9.74 -22.13
C TYR A 264 -4.07 -8.40 -21.59
N SER A 265 -3.48 -7.29 -22.03
CA SER A 265 -3.85 -5.93 -21.63
C SER A 265 -4.31 -5.10 -22.82
N LEU A 266 -5.59 -4.76 -22.84
CA LEU A 266 -6.17 -3.88 -23.87
C LEU A 266 -5.53 -2.48 -23.84
N ALA A 267 -5.27 -1.96 -22.64
CA ALA A 267 -4.62 -0.65 -22.46
C ALA A 267 -3.20 -0.64 -23.02
N TYR A 268 -2.44 -1.72 -22.81
CA TYR A 268 -1.10 -1.87 -23.36
C TYR A 268 -1.10 -1.99 -24.88
N ASP A 269 -2.03 -2.76 -25.46
CA ASP A 269 -2.19 -2.86 -26.90
C ASP A 269 -2.51 -1.50 -27.54
N LYS A 270 -3.43 -0.75 -26.92
CA LYS A 270 -3.73 0.63 -27.33
C LYS A 270 -2.49 1.52 -27.22
N TYR A 271 -1.72 1.41 -26.14
CA TYR A 271 -0.46 2.13 -25.96
C TYR A 271 0.52 1.85 -27.10
N LEU A 272 0.70 0.58 -27.49
CA LEU A 272 1.56 0.20 -28.62
C LEU A 272 1.07 0.79 -29.96
N GLN A 273 -0.26 0.84 -30.18
CA GLN A 273 -0.86 1.41 -31.38
C GLN A 273 -0.69 2.94 -31.46
N ASP A 274 -0.89 3.64 -30.35
CA ASP A 274 -0.70 5.09 -30.26
C ASP A 274 0.80 5.46 -30.32
N ASN A 275 1.67 4.56 -29.87
CA ASN A 275 3.11 4.73 -29.85
C ASN A 275 3.85 3.87 -30.89
N LYS A 276 3.33 3.76 -32.11
CA LYS A 276 4.01 3.03 -33.22
C LYS A 276 5.44 3.51 -33.53
N TRP A 277 5.78 4.74 -33.17
CA TRP A 277 7.15 5.28 -33.31
C TRP A 277 8.08 4.73 -32.22
N PHE A 278 7.53 4.39 -31.06
CA PHE A 278 8.19 3.67 -29.98
C PHE A 278 8.55 2.30 -30.53
N SER A 279 7.61 1.51 -31.05
CA SER A 279 7.86 0.15 -31.59
C SER A 279 8.78 0.03 -32.82
N ARG A 280 9.22 1.14 -33.45
CA ARG A 280 10.23 1.07 -34.52
C ARG A 280 11.58 0.64 -33.96
N LYS A 281 11.98 -0.60 -34.24
CA LYS A 281 13.37 -1.05 -34.10
C LYS A 281 14.26 -0.22 -35.03
N THR A 282 15.26 0.43 -34.44
CA THR A 282 16.32 1.17 -35.13
C THR A 282 17.63 0.71 -34.53
N GLU A 283 18.70 0.60 -35.33
CA GLU A 283 20.01 0.15 -34.81
C GLU A 283 20.55 1.02 -33.65
N GLU A 284 20.03 2.25 -33.49
CA GLU A 284 20.42 3.20 -32.45
C GLU A 284 19.78 2.97 -31.08
N TYR A 285 18.65 2.26 -30.99
CA TYR A 285 17.84 2.15 -29.77
C TYR A 285 17.47 0.70 -29.48
N ILE A 286 17.36 0.37 -28.20
CA ILE A 286 16.91 -0.94 -27.73
C ILE A 286 15.80 -0.81 -26.68
N TRP A 287 15.23 -1.96 -26.32
CA TRP A 287 14.09 -2.13 -25.41
C TRP A 287 14.51 -2.91 -24.19
N VAL A 288 14.53 -2.26 -23.03
CA VAL A 288 14.85 -2.91 -21.76
C VAL A 288 13.56 -3.31 -21.07
N ASP A 289 13.45 -4.57 -20.65
CA ASP A 289 12.25 -5.11 -20.01
C ASP A 289 11.96 -4.39 -18.70
N SER A 290 10.68 -4.21 -18.39
CA SER A 290 10.20 -3.62 -17.14
C SER A 290 9.89 -4.69 -16.10
N HIS A 291 10.17 -4.38 -14.85
CA HIS A 291 9.95 -5.26 -13.70
C HIS A 291 9.32 -4.51 -12.53
N ILE A 292 8.43 -5.17 -11.80
CA ILE A 292 7.85 -4.66 -10.55
C ILE A 292 8.41 -5.48 -9.41
N LEU A 293 9.11 -4.81 -8.48
CA LEU A 293 9.79 -5.45 -7.34
C LEU A 293 9.22 -5.04 -5.98
N SER A 294 8.20 -4.18 -5.98
CA SER A 294 7.60 -3.63 -4.77
C SER A 294 6.11 -3.40 -4.94
N THR A 295 5.38 -3.33 -3.82
CA THR A 295 3.91 -3.28 -3.86
C THR A 295 3.47 -1.90 -4.35
N PRO A 296 2.67 -1.80 -5.43
CA PRO A 296 2.12 -0.52 -5.91
C PRO A 296 1.25 0.19 -4.86
N VAL A 297 0.91 1.45 -5.13
CA VAL A 297 -0.03 2.21 -4.29
C VAL A 297 -1.20 2.74 -5.11
N ILE A 298 -2.41 2.61 -4.57
CA ILE A 298 -3.65 3.16 -5.13
C ILE A 298 -4.01 4.44 -4.38
N ALA A 299 -4.06 5.57 -5.07
CA ALA A 299 -4.47 6.85 -4.51
C ALA A 299 -4.89 7.85 -5.60
N ASP A 300 -5.82 8.75 -5.26
CA ASP A 300 -6.15 9.93 -6.06
C ASP A 300 -5.05 10.98 -5.90
N ILE A 301 -4.01 10.91 -6.74
CA ILE A 301 -2.81 11.75 -6.62
C ILE A 301 -3.05 13.17 -7.12
N ASP A 302 -3.99 13.36 -8.04
CA ASP A 302 -4.29 14.66 -8.63
C ASP A 302 -5.62 15.24 -8.18
N GLY A 303 -6.29 14.67 -7.19
CA GLY A 303 -7.50 15.18 -6.56
C GLY A 303 -8.70 15.31 -7.50
N ASP A 304 -8.75 14.57 -8.61
CA ASP A 304 -9.85 14.58 -9.59
C ASP A 304 -11.02 13.66 -9.18
N GLY A 305 -10.82 12.83 -8.15
CA GLY A 305 -11.78 11.86 -7.64
C GLY A 305 -11.69 10.48 -8.29
N ILE A 306 -10.73 10.25 -9.19
CA ILE A 306 -10.37 8.96 -9.77
C ILE A 306 -9.07 8.53 -9.13
N ASN A 307 -8.98 7.27 -8.70
CA ASN A 307 -7.72 6.76 -8.17
C ASN A 307 -6.73 6.45 -9.30
N GLU A 308 -5.48 6.77 -9.04
CA GLU A 308 -4.34 6.31 -9.81
C GLU A 308 -3.68 5.10 -9.16
N LEU A 309 -2.96 4.34 -9.99
CA LEU A 309 -2.03 3.32 -9.56
C LEU A 309 -0.60 3.82 -9.78
N VAL A 310 0.14 4.01 -8.69
CA VAL A 310 1.54 4.42 -8.69
C VAL A 310 2.43 3.19 -8.53
N VAL A 311 3.31 2.97 -9.52
CA VAL A 311 4.14 1.77 -9.62
C VAL A 311 5.62 2.15 -9.65
N SER A 312 6.40 1.62 -8.72
CA SER A 312 7.86 1.60 -8.80
C SER A 312 8.30 0.54 -9.81
N VAL A 313 9.12 0.96 -10.78
CA VAL A 313 9.53 0.12 -11.91
C VAL A 313 11.05 0.02 -11.94
N SER A 314 11.56 -1.19 -12.10
CA SER A 314 12.96 -1.48 -12.41
C SER A 314 13.05 -1.99 -13.85
N TYR A 315 14.00 -1.51 -14.63
CA TYR A 315 14.19 -1.93 -16.01
C TYR A 315 15.53 -2.67 -16.15
N TYR A 316 15.49 -3.94 -16.49
CA TYR A 316 16.70 -4.74 -16.73
C TYR A 316 16.37 -5.99 -17.54
N TYR A 317 17.39 -6.64 -18.10
CA TYR A 317 17.25 -7.98 -18.66
C TYR A 317 17.56 -9.01 -17.58
N ASP A 318 16.58 -9.85 -17.25
CA ASP A 318 16.76 -10.93 -16.28
C ASP A 318 17.79 -11.95 -16.80
N VAL A 319 18.92 -12.07 -16.11
CA VAL A 319 20.03 -12.92 -16.55
C VAL A 319 19.57 -14.37 -16.68
N GLU A 320 18.80 -14.90 -15.72
CA GLU A 320 18.32 -16.29 -15.74
C GLU A 320 17.36 -16.53 -16.91
N LYS A 321 16.47 -15.57 -17.17
CA LYS A 321 15.55 -15.62 -18.32
C LYS A 321 16.31 -15.66 -19.64
N TYR A 322 17.33 -14.81 -19.80
CA TYR A 322 18.11 -14.67 -21.03
C TYR A 322 19.27 -15.68 -21.18
N GLU A 323 19.49 -16.55 -20.19
CA GLU A 323 20.31 -17.78 -20.38
C GLU A 323 19.63 -18.75 -21.36
N ASN A 324 18.30 -18.76 -21.38
CA ASN A 324 17.54 -19.57 -22.32
C ASN A 324 17.79 -19.11 -23.78
N PRO A 325 18.20 -20.01 -24.69
CA PRO A 325 18.45 -19.68 -26.09
C PRO A 325 17.27 -19.00 -26.81
N PHE A 326 16.03 -19.30 -26.40
CA PHE A 326 14.83 -18.70 -26.96
C PHE A 326 14.79 -17.20 -26.69
N TYR A 327 14.86 -16.78 -25.42
CA TYR A 327 14.85 -15.36 -25.03
C TYR A 327 16.13 -14.65 -25.52
N LYS A 328 17.28 -15.32 -25.46
CA LYS A 328 18.54 -14.78 -26.00
C LYS A 328 18.47 -14.45 -27.49
N SER A 329 17.72 -15.23 -28.27
CA SER A 329 17.53 -14.98 -29.71
C SER A 329 16.66 -13.75 -30.01
N GLN A 330 15.93 -13.23 -29.02
CA GLN A 330 15.10 -12.03 -29.15
C GLN A 330 15.90 -10.72 -28.93
N LEU A 331 17.08 -10.80 -28.32
CA LEU A 331 17.98 -9.67 -28.12
C LEU A 331 18.56 -9.19 -29.46
N ASP A 332 18.70 -7.88 -29.61
CA ASP A 332 19.35 -7.31 -30.79
C ASP A 332 20.87 -7.60 -30.78
N ASP A 333 21.50 -7.69 -31.95
CA ASP A 333 22.91 -8.05 -32.09
C ASP A 333 23.83 -7.11 -31.28
N GLY A 334 24.75 -7.69 -30.48
CA GLY A 334 25.72 -6.94 -29.69
C GLY A 334 25.17 -6.32 -28.40
N VAL A 335 23.94 -6.64 -28.00
CA VAL A 335 23.38 -6.30 -26.69
C VAL A 335 23.93 -7.29 -25.64
N SER A 336 24.57 -6.75 -24.60
CA SER A 336 24.93 -7.52 -23.40
C SER A 336 23.94 -7.18 -22.28
N VAL A 337 23.29 -8.19 -21.70
CA VAL A 337 22.21 -8.03 -20.71
C VAL A 337 22.63 -7.22 -19.49
N GLU A 338 23.87 -7.38 -19.06
CA GLU A 338 24.51 -6.70 -17.92
C GLU A 338 24.67 -5.18 -18.10
N ASN A 339 24.49 -4.64 -19.30
CA ASN A 339 24.75 -3.22 -19.58
C ASN A 339 23.51 -2.32 -19.38
N TYR A 340 22.37 -2.89 -18.99
CA TYR A 340 21.09 -2.18 -19.00
C TYR A 340 20.34 -2.33 -17.67
N ILE A 341 20.47 -1.34 -16.79
CA ILE A 341 19.71 -1.25 -15.55
C ILE A 341 19.19 0.17 -15.35
N ALA A 342 17.88 0.34 -15.21
CA ALA A 342 17.28 1.63 -14.89
C ALA A 342 16.18 1.52 -13.83
N GLY A 343 15.88 2.63 -13.19
CA GLY A 343 14.78 2.76 -12.22
C GLY A 343 13.78 3.81 -12.67
N GLY A 344 12.53 3.70 -12.25
CA GLY A 344 11.49 4.66 -12.62
C GLY A 344 10.20 4.54 -11.83
N ILE A 345 9.28 5.46 -12.12
CA ILE A 345 7.90 5.47 -11.63
C ILE A 345 6.98 5.50 -12.85
N SER A 346 5.95 4.64 -12.85
CA SER A 346 4.87 4.66 -13.83
C SER A 346 3.53 4.85 -13.11
N VAL A 347 2.70 5.75 -13.65
CA VAL A 347 1.38 6.04 -13.08
C VAL A 347 0.28 5.72 -14.08
N PHE A 348 -0.70 4.93 -13.66
CA PHE A 348 -1.88 4.58 -14.44
C PHE A 348 -3.12 5.25 -13.87
N ASN A 349 -4.02 5.72 -14.72
CA ASN A 349 -5.36 6.13 -14.31
C ASN A 349 -6.27 4.89 -14.26
N LEU A 350 -6.81 4.52 -13.10
CA LEU A 350 -7.54 3.25 -12.96
C LEU A 350 -8.92 3.25 -13.65
N ALA A 351 -9.54 4.42 -13.87
CA ALA A 351 -10.79 4.47 -14.61
C ALA A 351 -10.59 4.08 -16.09
N THR A 352 -9.49 4.53 -16.71
CA THR A 352 -9.21 4.32 -18.13
C THR A 352 -8.23 3.17 -18.42
N GLY A 353 -7.41 2.79 -17.45
CA GLY A 353 -6.27 1.88 -17.60
C GLY A 353 -5.07 2.51 -18.33
N GLU A 354 -5.15 3.79 -18.73
CA GLU A 354 -4.08 4.45 -19.48
C GLU A 354 -2.96 4.95 -18.57
N ILE A 355 -1.73 4.94 -19.09
CA ILE A 355 -0.58 5.55 -18.44
C ILE A 355 -0.76 7.07 -18.46
N LYS A 356 -0.81 7.70 -17.28
CA LYS A 356 -0.84 9.17 -17.14
C LYS A 356 0.52 9.77 -17.47
N TRP A 357 1.58 9.18 -16.92
CA TRP A 357 2.97 9.57 -17.16
C TRP A 357 3.94 8.50 -16.67
N GLN A 358 5.18 8.58 -17.14
CA GLN A 358 6.30 7.78 -16.65
C GLN A 358 7.51 8.67 -16.42
N THR A 359 8.21 8.47 -15.30
CA THR A 359 9.44 9.19 -14.97
C THR A 359 10.54 8.17 -14.73
N HIS A 360 11.58 8.22 -15.56
CA HIS A 360 12.79 7.43 -15.37
C HIS A 360 13.76 8.21 -14.49
N LEU A 361 14.34 7.54 -13.51
CA LEU A 361 15.14 8.12 -12.43
C LEU A 361 16.63 7.91 -12.73
N ASP A 362 17.07 6.66 -12.60
CA ASP A 362 18.48 6.30 -12.59
C ASP A 362 18.80 5.39 -13.78
N LEU A 363 20.00 5.57 -14.36
CA LEU A 363 20.50 4.85 -15.53
C LEU A 363 21.90 4.28 -15.20
N THR A 364 22.02 2.94 -15.16
CA THR A 364 23.18 2.19 -14.62
C THR A 364 23.44 0.87 -15.36
N THR A 365 24.45 0.12 -14.90
CA THR A 365 24.84 -1.18 -15.44
C THR A 365 25.07 -2.18 -14.31
N ASP A 366 25.04 -3.47 -14.59
CA ASP A 366 25.35 -4.54 -13.63
C ASP A 366 26.85 -4.62 -13.27
N LYS A 367 27.69 -3.83 -13.97
CA LYS A 367 29.14 -3.71 -13.71
C LYS A 367 29.46 -2.76 -12.57
N THR A 368 28.48 -1.98 -12.12
CA THR A 368 28.66 -1.05 -11.01
C THR A 368 28.28 -1.71 -9.71
N ASP A 369 28.91 -1.22 -8.65
CA ASP A 369 28.62 -1.68 -7.31
C ASP A 369 27.14 -1.52 -6.96
N PHE A 370 26.59 -0.35 -7.27
CA PHE A 370 25.20 -0.02 -7.01
C PHE A 370 24.39 -0.10 -8.30
N LYS A 371 23.24 -0.76 -8.26
CA LYS A 371 22.31 -0.91 -9.38
C LYS A 371 21.19 0.12 -9.23
N GLY A 372 20.72 0.73 -10.32
CA GLY A 372 19.60 1.68 -10.33
C GLY A 372 18.22 1.03 -10.15
N LEU A 373 18.13 -0.02 -9.32
CA LEU A 373 16.89 -0.75 -9.06
C LEU A 373 16.06 -0.05 -7.99
N VAL A 374 14.74 -0.26 -8.03
CA VAL A 374 13.78 0.31 -7.08
C VAL A 374 13.07 -0.83 -6.35
N TYR A 375 13.49 -1.10 -5.12
CA TYR A 375 12.93 -2.17 -4.25
C TYR A 375 11.87 -1.66 -3.27
N GLY A 376 11.87 -0.35 -2.98
CA GLY A 376 10.89 0.26 -2.07
C GLY A 376 9.53 0.44 -2.76
N SER A 377 8.46 0.22 -2.00
CA SER A 377 7.12 0.66 -2.42
C SER A 377 7.09 2.20 -2.44
N PRO A 378 6.40 2.84 -3.39
CA PRO A 378 6.32 4.29 -3.42
C PRO A 378 5.48 4.79 -2.24
N THR A 379 5.83 5.93 -1.65
CA THR A 379 4.99 6.61 -0.65
C THR A 379 4.32 7.81 -1.30
N VAL A 380 3.00 7.89 -1.21
CA VAL A 380 2.18 8.98 -1.76
C VAL A 380 1.52 9.76 -0.65
N VAL A 381 1.75 11.07 -0.61
CA VAL A 381 1.33 11.95 0.49
C VAL A 381 1.31 13.41 0.03
N ASP A 382 0.47 14.24 0.64
CA ASP A 382 0.49 15.68 0.40
C ASP A 382 1.58 16.31 1.30
N LEU A 383 2.77 16.54 0.72
CA LEU A 383 3.95 16.98 1.45
C LEU A 383 3.98 18.52 1.62
N ASN A 384 3.34 19.24 0.68
CA ASN A 384 3.31 20.71 0.65
C ASN A 384 1.96 21.34 1.07
N ASN A 385 0.95 20.51 1.37
CA ASN A 385 -0.43 20.87 1.70
C ASN A 385 -1.19 21.60 0.58
N ASP A 386 -0.94 21.27 -0.69
CA ASP A 386 -1.63 21.85 -1.86
C ASP A 386 -2.88 21.05 -2.30
N GLY A 387 -3.12 19.88 -1.69
CA GLY A 387 -4.22 18.99 -2.00
C GLY A 387 -3.95 18.03 -3.16
N LYS A 388 -2.70 17.93 -3.63
CA LYS A 388 -2.17 16.92 -4.55
C LYS A 388 -1.15 16.07 -3.81
N LEU A 389 -0.89 14.87 -4.31
CA LEU A 389 0.02 13.93 -3.65
C LEU A 389 1.37 13.91 -4.35
N GLU A 390 2.43 14.16 -3.59
CA GLU A 390 3.80 13.86 -3.97
C GLU A 390 4.06 12.35 -3.87
N ILE A 391 4.98 11.87 -4.70
CA ILE A 391 5.44 10.49 -4.76
C ILE A 391 6.90 10.44 -4.32
N ILE A 392 7.16 9.72 -3.24
CA ILE A 392 8.47 9.59 -2.60
C ILE A 392 9.00 8.17 -2.82
N VAL A 393 10.24 8.06 -3.30
CA VAL A 393 10.86 6.75 -3.58
C VAL A 393 12.37 6.77 -3.35
N GLY A 394 12.90 5.70 -2.74
CA GLY A 394 14.33 5.45 -2.60
C GLY A 394 14.84 4.47 -3.65
N THR A 395 16.07 4.66 -4.13
CA THR A 395 16.71 3.75 -5.09
C THR A 395 17.91 3.02 -4.51
N ALA A 396 18.25 1.88 -5.09
CA ALA A 396 19.42 1.10 -4.69
C ALA A 396 20.77 1.81 -4.93
N LEU A 397 20.78 2.95 -5.66
CA LEU A 397 21.93 3.85 -5.74
C LEU A 397 22.10 4.76 -4.52
N GLY A 398 21.08 4.84 -3.67
CA GLY A 398 21.03 5.73 -2.51
C GLY A 398 20.42 7.10 -2.80
N PHE A 399 19.68 7.25 -3.89
CA PHE A 399 18.93 8.48 -4.14
C PHE A 399 17.53 8.39 -3.55
N LEU A 400 17.12 9.44 -2.84
CA LEU A 400 15.74 9.66 -2.42
C LEU A 400 15.11 10.72 -3.32
N TYR A 401 14.15 10.31 -4.12
CA TYR A 401 13.38 11.17 -5.00
C TYR A 401 12.05 11.56 -4.37
N VAL A 402 11.65 12.80 -4.61
CA VAL A 402 10.29 13.28 -4.39
C VAL A 402 9.82 13.88 -5.71
N LEU A 403 8.70 13.38 -6.22
CA LEU A 403 8.06 13.84 -7.45
C LEU A 403 6.69 14.42 -7.11
N ASP A 404 6.23 15.43 -7.84
CA ASP A 404 4.83 15.87 -7.74
C ASP A 404 3.88 14.89 -8.46
N TYR A 405 2.58 15.19 -8.42
CA TYR A 405 1.54 14.36 -9.05
C TYR A 405 1.65 14.24 -10.58
N GLN A 406 2.48 15.06 -11.24
CA GLN A 406 2.79 15.00 -12.67
C GLN A 406 4.16 14.37 -12.95
N GLY A 407 4.83 13.85 -11.93
CA GLY A 407 6.14 13.21 -12.04
C GLY A 407 7.30 14.19 -12.18
N ILE A 408 7.10 15.48 -11.90
CA ILE A 408 8.16 16.51 -11.88
C ILE A 408 8.92 16.39 -10.57
N PRO A 409 10.27 16.43 -10.58
CA PRO A 409 11.05 16.55 -9.35
C PRO A 409 10.58 17.72 -8.48
N PHE A 410 10.22 17.39 -7.24
CA PHE A 410 9.71 18.33 -6.27
C PHE A 410 10.76 19.38 -5.89
N THR A 411 10.33 20.60 -5.58
CA THR A 411 11.24 21.69 -5.21
C THR A 411 11.82 21.47 -3.81
N GLY A 412 13.14 21.58 -3.66
CA GLY A 412 13.80 21.42 -2.36
C GLY A 412 15.24 20.96 -2.53
N ASN A 413 15.78 20.29 -1.51
CA ASN A 413 17.11 19.68 -1.58
C ASN A 413 17.12 18.33 -2.34
N TYR A 414 16.01 17.95 -3.00
CA TYR A 414 15.86 16.67 -3.68
C TYR A 414 16.57 16.64 -5.06
N PRO A 415 17.06 15.46 -5.48
CA PRO A 415 17.09 14.20 -4.72
C PRO A 415 18.11 14.25 -3.57
N LEU A 416 17.77 13.62 -2.44
CA LEU A 416 18.75 13.43 -1.35
C LEU A 416 19.65 12.25 -1.67
N VAL A 417 20.86 12.27 -1.12
CA VAL A 417 21.88 11.24 -1.35
C VAL A 417 22.22 10.56 -0.03
N LEU A 418 22.08 9.24 0.00
CA LEU A 418 22.44 8.33 1.08
C LEU A 418 23.22 7.14 0.50
N GLU A 419 23.33 6.04 1.25
CA GLU A 419 23.65 4.72 0.70
C GLU A 419 22.39 4.03 0.18
N SER A 420 22.52 2.82 -0.39
CA SER A 420 21.39 2.10 -1.01
C SER A 420 20.13 2.08 -0.14
N ILE A 421 18.99 2.43 -0.72
CA ILE A 421 17.71 2.47 -0.02
C ILE A 421 16.82 1.37 -0.60
N PHE A 422 16.50 0.35 0.20
CA PHE A 422 15.67 -0.79 -0.21
C PHE A 422 14.26 -0.75 0.39
N THR A 423 14.05 0.03 1.46
CA THR A 423 12.80 0.06 2.20
C THR A 423 11.86 1.15 1.68
N GLN A 424 10.55 0.98 1.95
CA GLN A 424 9.58 2.05 1.75
C GLN A 424 9.89 3.22 2.68
N ILE A 425 9.79 4.44 2.15
CA ILE A 425 10.08 5.67 2.90
C ILE A 425 8.90 5.99 3.80
N ILE A 426 9.14 6.00 5.11
CA ILE A 426 8.08 6.29 6.06
C ILE A 426 7.91 7.79 6.17
N THR A 427 6.67 8.25 6.05
CA THR A 427 6.33 9.66 6.11
C THR A 427 5.25 9.89 7.15
N GLU A 428 5.63 10.49 8.28
CA GLU A 428 4.76 10.75 9.43
C GLU A 428 5.18 12.04 10.13
N ASP A 429 4.22 12.70 10.76
CA ASP A 429 4.46 13.87 11.63
C ASP A 429 4.92 13.34 13.01
N LEU A 430 6.24 13.18 13.14
CA LEU A 430 6.97 12.56 14.24
C LEU A 430 7.19 13.53 15.41
N ASP A 431 7.33 14.82 15.13
CA ASP A 431 7.58 15.84 16.15
C ASP A 431 6.33 16.59 16.64
N SER A 432 5.17 16.25 16.07
CA SER A 432 3.84 16.82 16.33
C SER A 432 3.74 18.31 16.00
N ASP A 433 4.55 18.81 15.06
CA ASP A 433 4.44 20.17 14.52
C ASP A 433 3.42 20.28 13.38
N GLY A 434 2.83 19.16 12.95
CA GLY A 434 1.80 19.09 11.91
C GLY A 434 2.32 19.09 10.48
N LYS A 435 3.64 19.09 10.28
CA LYS A 435 4.30 18.79 9.01
C LYS A 435 4.81 17.36 9.04
N LEU A 436 5.10 16.82 7.86
CA LEU A 436 5.56 15.46 7.73
C LEU A 436 7.09 15.41 7.69
N GLU A 437 7.63 14.43 8.42
CA GLU A 437 9.03 14.04 8.36
C GLU A 437 9.20 12.77 7.52
N LEU A 438 10.34 12.67 6.86
CA LEU A 438 10.75 11.54 6.03
C LEU A 438 11.79 10.73 6.78
N LEU A 439 11.45 9.50 7.14
CA LEU A 439 12.36 8.57 7.77
C LEU A 439 12.92 7.60 6.73
N VAL A 440 14.24 7.64 6.56
CA VAL A 440 14.98 6.87 5.56
C VAL A 440 15.95 5.94 6.26
N LEU A 441 15.96 4.69 5.84
CA LEU A 441 16.96 3.70 6.23
C LEU A 441 17.77 3.28 5.01
N ASP A 442 19.09 3.31 5.13
CA ASP A 442 20.00 2.77 4.12
C ASP A 442 20.64 1.42 4.52
N THR A 443 21.25 0.74 3.55
CA THR A 443 21.89 -0.58 3.73
C THR A 443 23.12 -0.58 4.63
N LYS A 444 23.66 0.59 5.00
CA LYS A 444 24.76 0.71 5.98
C LYS A 444 24.26 0.92 7.39
N GLY A 445 22.94 0.94 7.60
CA GLY A 445 22.34 1.16 8.90
C GLY A 445 22.34 2.62 9.31
N ASN A 446 22.38 3.56 8.36
CA ASN A 446 22.04 4.94 8.69
C ASN A 446 20.51 5.06 8.71
N VAL A 447 20.00 5.54 9.83
CA VAL A 447 18.60 5.93 10.02
C VAL A 447 18.58 7.45 10.07
N VAL A 448 17.98 8.08 9.07
CA VAL A 448 18.00 9.53 8.92
C VAL A 448 16.57 10.05 8.84
N CYS A 449 16.28 11.04 9.68
CA CYS A 449 15.01 11.76 9.66
C CYS A 449 15.23 13.11 8.97
N PHE A 450 14.51 13.36 7.89
CA PHE A 450 14.51 14.62 7.17
C PHE A 450 13.18 15.36 7.36
N ASN A 451 13.22 16.68 7.32
CA ASN A 451 12.00 17.47 7.16
C ASN A 451 11.45 17.35 5.72
N SER A 452 10.26 17.91 5.47
CA SER A 452 9.64 17.94 4.14
C SER A 452 10.43 18.67 3.04
N GLY A 453 11.44 19.47 3.40
CA GLY A 453 12.34 20.15 2.46
C GLY A 453 13.62 19.38 2.15
N GLY A 454 13.88 18.29 2.88
CA GLY A 454 15.07 17.46 2.76
C GLY A 454 16.25 17.87 3.66
N ASP A 455 16.04 18.70 4.69
CA ASP A 455 17.08 18.97 5.69
C ASP A 455 17.07 17.88 6.78
N GLU A 456 18.25 17.40 7.17
CA GLU A 456 18.43 16.42 8.26
C GLU A 456 18.00 17.03 9.61
N ILE A 457 17.03 16.40 10.28
CA ILE A 457 16.61 16.75 11.65
C ILE A 457 17.50 16.03 12.66
N TRP A 458 17.62 14.71 12.50
CA TRP A 458 18.49 13.86 13.29
C TRP A 458 18.90 12.63 12.46
N SER A 459 20.04 12.04 12.84
CA SER A 459 20.48 10.77 12.29
C SER A 459 21.00 9.85 13.40
N GLN A 460 20.81 8.55 13.18
CA GLN A 460 21.30 7.48 14.02
C GLN A 460 22.01 6.44 13.17
N GLN A 461 23.00 5.78 13.75
CA GLN A 461 23.68 4.67 13.11
C GLN A 461 23.41 3.40 13.91
N ILE A 462 22.80 2.40 13.27
CA ILE A 462 22.60 1.10 13.87
C ILE A 462 23.75 0.16 13.56
N THR A 463 23.95 -0.80 14.46
CA THR A 463 24.76 -1.98 14.19
C THR A 463 23.85 -3.10 13.69
N GLY A 464 24.29 -3.83 12.67
CA GLY A 464 23.50 -4.86 12.02
C GLY A 464 22.84 -4.35 10.73
N LYS A 465 22.07 -5.24 10.09
CA LYS A 465 21.35 -4.95 8.84
C LYS A 465 19.87 -5.23 9.04
N THR A 466 19.04 -4.56 8.26
CA THR A 466 17.61 -4.87 8.14
C THR A 466 17.14 -4.47 6.75
N GLU A 467 16.15 -5.19 6.25
CA GLU A 467 15.50 -4.93 4.96
C GLU A 467 14.03 -4.51 5.15
N PHE A 468 13.62 -4.31 6.39
CA PHE A 468 12.24 -3.95 6.73
C PHE A 468 12.12 -2.47 7.08
N PRO A 469 11.03 -1.81 6.65
CA PRO A 469 10.74 -0.47 7.13
C PRO A 469 10.55 -0.49 8.66
N PRO A 470 10.98 0.57 9.38
CA PRO A 470 10.70 0.70 10.80
C PRO A 470 9.19 0.75 11.09
N SER A 471 8.79 0.45 12.32
CA SER A 471 7.41 0.67 12.77
C SER A 471 7.33 1.95 13.59
N ILE A 472 6.28 2.73 13.36
CA ILE A 472 6.07 4.01 14.03
C ILE A 472 4.94 3.87 15.04
N GLY A 473 5.14 4.37 16.25
CA GLY A 473 4.10 4.38 17.27
C GLY A 473 4.66 4.90 18.59
N ASP A 474 3.82 5.43 19.45
CA ASP A 474 4.24 5.88 20.79
C ASP A 474 4.49 4.67 21.69
N LEU A 475 5.75 4.22 21.72
CA LEU A 475 6.17 3.00 22.41
C LEU A 475 6.25 3.22 23.92
N ASP A 476 6.69 4.40 24.38
CA ASP A 476 6.88 4.67 25.80
C ASP A 476 5.71 5.40 26.48
N GLY A 477 4.70 5.82 25.71
CA GLY A 477 3.46 6.45 26.18
C GLY A 477 3.59 7.95 26.47
N ASP A 478 4.63 8.64 25.98
CA ASP A 478 4.89 10.05 26.26
C ASP A 478 4.05 11.04 25.40
N GLY A 479 3.33 10.54 24.40
CA GLY A 479 2.52 11.32 23.46
C GLY A 479 3.27 11.78 22.21
N ILE A 480 4.52 11.37 22.02
CA ILE A 480 5.35 11.57 20.83
C ILE A 480 5.45 10.22 20.11
N LEU A 481 5.52 10.24 18.78
CA LEU A 481 5.71 9.00 18.02
C LEU A 481 7.17 8.55 18.14
N ASP A 482 7.37 7.25 18.34
CA ASP A 482 8.70 6.64 18.35
C ASP A 482 8.96 5.86 17.05
N VAL A 483 10.24 5.70 16.75
CA VAL A 483 10.76 4.90 15.65
C VAL A 483 11.30 3.60 16.24
N VAL A 484 10.69 2.47 15.90
CA VAL A 484 11.10 1.14 16.39
C VAL A 484 11.57 0.29 15.21
N MET A 485 12.71 -0.37 15.36
CA MET A 485 13.33 -1.15 14.28
C MET A 485 13.99 -2.41 14.81
N SER A 486 13.91 -3.50 14.05
CA SER A 486 14.64 -4.74 14.30
C SER A 486 15.78 -4.91 13.28
N THR A 487 16.84 -5.61 13.70
CA THR A 487 17.98 -5.98 12.85
C THR A 487 18.19 -7.49 12.85
N PHE A 488 18.80 -8.01 11.78
CA PHE A 488 19.11 -9.43 11.64
C PHE A 488 20.12 -9.93 12.67
N THR A 489 20.95 -9.07 13.28
CA THR A 489 22.11 -9.53 14.07
C THR A 489 22.28 -8.89 15.44
N THR A 490 21.69 -7.73 15.70
CA THR A 490 21.92 -6.99 16.97
C THR A 490 20.71 -7.01 17.89
N GLY A 491 19.51 -6.91 17.31
CA GLY A 491 18.25 -6.86 18.03
C GLY A 491 17.42 -5.65 17.68
N ILE A 492 16.75 -5.09 18.69
CA ILE A 492 15.69 -4.07 18.52
C ILE A 492 16.21 -2.71 18.99
N PHE A 493 15.99 -1.70 18.18
CA PHE A 493 16.29 -0.29 18.45
C PHE A 493 14.97 0.48 18.57
N ALA A 494 14.96 1.48 19.44
CA ALA A 494 13.85 2.42 19.54
C ALA A 494 14.38 3.82 19.84
N TRP A 495 13.84 4.83 19.16
CA TRP A 495 14.19 6.23 19.34
C TRP A 495 12.94 7.11 19.38
N ASN A 496 13.03 8.18 20.17
CA ASN A 496 12.05 9.24 20.18
C ASN A 496 12.01 9.94 18.81
N GLY A 497 10.86 9.94 18.14
CA GLY A 497 10.75 10.40 16.75
C GLY A 497 11.07 11.88 16.55
N LYS A 498 10.87 12.71 17.58
CA LYS A 498 11.20 14.13 17.56
C LYS A 498 12.69 14.41 17.63
N THR A 499 13.40 13.71 18.51
CA THR A 499 14.79 14.05 18.87
C THR A 499 15.83 13.06 18.35
N GLY A 500 15.40 11.88 17.90
CA GLY A 500 16.28 10.76 17.58
C GLY A 500 17.00 10.18 18.79
N GLN A 501 16.66 10.55 20.02
CA GLN A 501 17.29 10.00 21.22
C GLN A 501 16.80 8.58 21.47
N SER A 502 17.72 7.66 21.81
CA SER A 502 17.36 6.28 22.12
C SER A 502 16.47 6.23 23.36
N LEU A 503 15.39 5.45 23.27
CA LEU A 503 14.48 5.25 24.39
C LEU A 503 15.13 4.44 25.52
N GLN A 504 14.60 4.59 26.72
CA GLN A 504 15.09 3.87 27.89
C GLN A 504 14.94 2.35 27.68
N GLY A 505 16.02 1.60 27.89
CA GLY A 505 16.03 0.15 27.69
C GLY A 505 16.46 -0.30 26.29
N TYR A 506 16.66 0.64 25.36
CA TYR A 506 17.11 0.37 24.00
C TYR A 506 18.55 0.84 23.76
N PRO A 507 19.30 0.17 22.86
CA PRO A 507 18.90 -1.01 22.09
C PRO A 507 18.78 -2.27 22.95
N LEU A 508 17.78 -3.08 22.63
CA LEU A 508 17.57 -4.39 23.23
C LEU A 508 18.39 -5.41 22.46
N LYS A 509 19.35 -6.05 23.14
CA LYS A 509 20.09 -7.15 22.54
C LYS A 509 19.16 -8.35 22.40
N PHE A 510 19.04 -8.82 21.18
CA PHE A 510 18.18 -9.95 20.83
C PHE A 510 19.07 -10.99 20.14
N GLU A 511 19.25 -12.15 20.76
CA GLU A 511 20.19 -13.16 20.24
C GLU A 511 19.70 -13.86 18.97
N PRO A 512 18.42 -14.25 18.85
CA PRO A 512 17.89 -14.76 17.60
C PRO A 512 17.90 -13.68 16.51
N SER A 513 18.14 -14.09 15.27
CA SER A 513 17.99 -13.18 14.13
C SER A 513 16.52 -12.80 13.95
N ILE A 514 16.23 -11.51 13.78
CA ILE A 514 14.87 -11.03 13.50
C ILE A 514 14.75 -10.79 12.00
N ILE A 515 14.07 -11.69 11.30
CA ILE A 515 13.89 -11.65 9.84
C ILE A 515 12.45 -11.32 9.43
N SER A 516 11.68 -10.66 10.29
CA SER A 516 10.33 -10.18 9.97
C SER A 516 10.14 -8.71 10.38
N PRO A 517 9.24 -7.96 9.70
CA PRO A 517 8.78 -6.66 10.19
C PRO A 517 8.12 -6.79 11.56
N LEU A 518 8.41 -5.85 12.46
CA LEU A 518 7.86 -5.85 13.81
C LEU A 518 6.46 -5.25 13.87
N LEU A 519 5.64 -5.76 14.78
CA LEU A 519 4.29 -5.28 15.04
C LEU A 519 4.25 -4.51 16.37
N LEU A 520 3.74 -3.27 16.35
CA LEU A 520 3.41 -2.51 17.54
C LEU A 520 1.91 -2.59 17.79
N LEU A 521 1.52 -2.99 19.01
CA LEU A 521 0.11 -3.15 19.36
C LEU A 521 -0.16 -2.66 20.77
N GLU A 522 -1.22 -1.88 20.94
CA GLU A 522 -1.67 -1.44 22.26
C GLU A 522 -2.40 -2.58 22.98
N THR A 523 -1.70 -3.21 23.92
CA THR A 523 -2.25 -4.25 24.80
C THR A 523 -2.54 -3.69 26.20
N ASN A 524 -3.48 -4.31 26.93
CA ASN A 524 -3.75 -3.96 28.32
C ASN A 524 -2.72 -4.63 29.26
N ASP A 525 -1.42 -4.37 29.05
CA ASP A 525 -0.39 -4.83 29.99
C ASP A 525 -0.45 -3.97 31.26
N ALA A 526 -0.91 -4.56 32.36
CA ALA A 526 -0.95 -3.90 33.67
C ALA A 526 0.45 -3.52 34.22
N SER A 527 1.53 -3.91 33.54
CA SER A 527 2.89 -3.52 33.88
C SER A 527 3.46 -2.34 33.10
N SER A 528 2.75 -1.87 32.06
CA SER A 528 3.04 -0.57 31.46
C SER A 528 2.54 0.52 32.41
N SER A 529 3.47 1.33 32.93
CA SER A 529 3.14 2.46 33.79
C SER A 529 2.65 3.69 33.02
N SER A 530 2.85 3.71 31.69
CA SER A 530 2.68 4.88 30.83
C SER A 530 1.64 4.71 29.72
N GLY A 531 1.15 3.48 29.46
CA GLY A 531 0.18 3.24 28.38
C GLY A 531 0.80 3.11 27.00
N GLY A 532 2.10 2.79 26.93
CA GLY A 532 2.86 2.56 25.70
C GLY A 532 2.50 1.27 24.95
N LEU A 533 3.10 1.08 23.78
CA LEU A 533 2.83 -0.05 22.90
C LEU A 533 3.59 -1.32 23.29
N THR A 534 3.07 -2.47 22.87
CA THR A 534 3.72 -3.78 23.01
C THR A 534 4.30 -4.19 21.66
N ILE A 535 5.54 -4.67 21.66
CA ILE A 535 6.25 -5.17 20.48
C ILE A 535 6.00 -6.67 20.33
N PHE A 536 5.56 -7.08 19.14
CA PHE A 536 5.50 -8.46 18.70
C PHE A 536 6.54 -8.69 17.62
N VAL A 537 7.40 -9.69 17.83
CA VAL A 537 8.50 -10.02 16.91
C VAL A 537 8.58 -11.52 16.75
N HIS A 538 8.55 -11.98 15.48
CA HIS A 538 8.80 -13.36 15.14
C HIS A 538 10.25 -13.53 14.68
N ALA A 539 10.99 -14.40 15.37
CA ALA A 539 12.40 -14.57 15.15
C ALA A 539 12.73 -15.86 14.40
N ASN A 540 13.96 -15.95 13.88
CA ASN A 540 14.43 -17.07 13.06
C ASN A 540 14.56 -18.40 13.82
N ASP A 541 14.47 -18.37 15.16
CA ASP A 541 14.40 -19.57 15.98
C ASP A 541 12.99 -20.17 16.08
N GLY A 542 12.02 -19.60 15.34
CA GLY A 542 10.64 -20.06 15.26
C GLY A 542 9.76 -19.64 16.44
N ILE A 543 10.23 -18.66 17.22
CA ILE A 543 9.54 -18.20 18.42
C ILE A 543 8.97 -16.80 18.17
N LEU A 544 7.69 -16.63 18.50
CA LEU A 544 7.01 -15.34 18.58
C LEU A 544 7.18 -14.77 20.00
N TYR A 545 7.87 -13.64 20.07
CA TYR A 545 8.15 -12.91 21.31
C TYR A 545 7.21 -11.72 21.47
N THR A 546 6.76 -11.51 22.71
CA THR A 546 6.00 -10.33 23.12
C THR A 546 6.80 -9.54 24.15
N ILE A 547 7.10 -8.28 23.83
CA ILE A 547 8.02 -7.42 24.58
C ILE A 547 7.27 -6.12 24.93
N ASN A 548 7.35 -5.67 26.17
CA ASN A 548 6.71 -4.41 26.58
C ASN A 548 7.54 -3.17 26.21
N ASP A 549 6.96 -1.99 26.47
CA ASP A 549 7.54 -0.65 26.33
C ASP A 549 8.97 -0.49 26.89
N ASN A 550 9.29 -1.17 27.99
CA ASN A 550 10.58 -1.11 28.67
C ASN A 550 11.59 -2.19 28.19
N GLY A 551 11.29 -2.90 27.10
CA GLY A 551 12.17 -3.94 26.55
C GLY A 551 12.15 -5.27 27.32
N LYS A 552 11.17 -5.50 28.19
CA LYS A 552 11.03 -6.76 28.94
C LYS A 552 10.12 -7.73 28.20
N CYS A 553 10.58 -8.97 28.05
CA CYS A 553 9.74 -10.07 27.56
C CYS A 553 8.59 -10.37 28.52
N ILE A 554 7.36 -10.36 28.01
CA ILE A 554 6.11 -10.60 28.75
C ILE A 554 5.28 -11.77 28.19
N GLY A 555 5.63 -12.27 27.00
CA GLY A 555 4.98 -13.41 26.36
C GLY A 555 5.93 -14.11 25.38
N ARG A 556 5.68 -15.40 25.16
CA ARG A 556 6.43 -16.24 24.23
C ARG A 556 5.53 -17.37 23.73
N LEU A 557 5.52 -17.58 22.41
CA LEU A 557 4.89 -18.74 21.76
C LEU A 557 5.89 -19.38 20.78
N ASP A 558 6.05 -20.69 20.88
CA ASP A 558 6.92 -21.46 19.99
C ASP A 558 6.07 -22.00 18.82
N ILE A 559 6.32 -21.50 17.62
CA ILE A 559 5.65 -21.91 16.38
C ILE A 559 6.45 -23.01 15.68
N GLY A 560 7.77 -23.03 15.89
CA GLY A 560 8.68 -24.04 15.35
C GLY A 560 9.25 -23.73 13.96
N ASP A 561 8.84 -22.61 13.35
CA ASP A 561 9.30 -22.13 12.04
C ASP A 561 9.25 -20.60 11.99
N PHE A 562 9.99 -19.97 11.09
CA PHE A 562 10.15 -18.51 11.01
C PHE A 562 9.23 -17.84 9.98
N SER A 563 9.11 -16.52 10.05
CA SER A 563 8.37 -15.70 9.09
C SER A 563 9.26 -14.61 8.52
N ILE A 564 9.01 -14.24 7.27
CA ILE A 564 9.60 -13.05 6.61
C ILE A 564 8.56 -11.95 6.32
N THR A 565 7.31 -12.18 6.72
CA THR A 565 6.17 -11.29 6.47
C THR A 565 5.73 -10.56 7.73
N LYS A 566 5.09 -9.40 7.60
CA LYS A 566 4.55 -8.66 8.76
C LYS A 566 3.42 -9.45 9.43
N ILE A 567 3.41 -9.47 10.77
CA ILE A 567 2.29 -9.98 11.56
C ILE A 567 1.12 -9.00 11.45
N LEU A 568 -0.06 -9.48 11.07
CA LEU A 568 -1.24 -8.65 10.87
C LEU A 568 -2.22 -8.79 12.04
N THR A 569 -3.08 -7.79 12.25
CA THR A 569 -4.07 -7.83 13.32
C THR A 569 -5.47 -7.51 12.83
N ASN A 570 -6.46 -8.33 13.18
CA ASN A 570 -7.87 -8.08 12.89
C ASN A 570 -8.77 -8.96 13.78
N ASP A 571 -10.08 -8.70 13.79
CA ASP A 571 -11.07 -9.64 14.30
C ASP A 571 -11.39 -10.66 13.19
N LEU A 572 -10.59 -11.73 13.14
CA LEU A 572 -10.68 -12.78 12.13
C LEU A 572 -11.79 -13.78 12.45
N THR A 573 -12.02 -14.05 13.74
CA THR A 573 -13.02 -15.03 14.21
C THR A 573 -14.43 -14.45 14.35
N GLY A 574 -14.56 -13.12 14.35
CA GLY A 574 -15.83 -12.42 14.60
C GLY A 574 -16.25 -12.43 16.07
N ASP A 575 -15.33 -12.71 17.00
CA ASP A 575 -15.60 -12.79 18.44
C ASP A 575 -15.46 -11.42 19.17
N GLY A 576 -15.09 -10.37 18.43
CA GLY A 576 -14.89 -9.02 18.94
C GLY A 576 -13.56 -8.82 19.65
N ASN A 577 -12.62 -9.76 19.56
CA ASN A 577 -11.25 -9.63 20.02
C ASN A 577 -10.29 -9.49 18.83
N LEU A 578 -9.12 -8.90 19.07
CA LEU A 578 -8.04 -8.89 18.08
C LEU A 578 -7.35 -10.25 18.05
N ASN A 579 -7.19 -10.76 16.85
CA ASN A 579 -6.36 -11.91 16.52
C ASN A 579 -5.09 -11.45 15.82
N LEU A 580 -4.02 -12.23 15.94
CA LEU A 580 -2.80 -12.08 15.18
C LEU A 580 -2.78 -13.08 14.03
N LEU A 581 -2.46 -12.64 12.83
CA LEU A 581 -2.21 -13.52 11.69
C LEU A 581 -0.71 -13.63 11.47
N LEU A 582 -0.20 -14.85 11.55
CA LEU A 582 1.22 -15.17 11.37
C LEU A 582 1.39 -16.20 10.26
N SER A 583 2.08 -15.82 9.20
CA SER A 583 2.52 -16.70 8.11
C SER A 583 3.93 -17.22 8.38
N THR A 584 4.23 -18.48 8.05
CA THR A 584 5.57 -19.06 8.17
C THR A 584 6.14 -19.46 6.82
N PHE A 585 7.46 -19.66 6.77
CA PHE A 585 8.16 -20.03 5.55
C PHE A 585 7.80 -21.45 5.07
N ASP A 586 7.52 -22.38 5.98
CA ASP A 586 7.06 -23.77 5.72
C ASP A 586 5.57 -23.86 5.33
N GLN A 587 5.07 -22.85 4.62
CA GLN A 587 3.76 -22.85 3.95
C GLN A 587 2.59 -22.99 4.94
N LYS A 588 2.75 -22.52 6.18
CA LYS A 588 1.67 -22.49 7.17
C LYS A 588 1.25 -21.08 7.51
N ILE A 589 0.00 -20.96 7.91
CA ILE A 589 -0.54 -19.71 8.42
C ILE A 589 -1.36 -19.99 9.68
N TYR A 590 -1.18 -19.14 10.68
CA TYR A 590 -1.71 -19.28 12.02
C TYR A 590 -2.56 -18.08 12.37
N CYS A 591 -3.76 -18.32 12.90
CA CYS A 591 -4.53 -17.32 13.60
C CYS A 591 -4.35 -17.50 15.10
N LEU A 592 -3.83 -16.48 15.77
CA LEU A 592 -3.52 -16.51 17.19
C LEU A 592 -4.45 -15.59 17.97
N SER A 593 -4.91 -16.06 19.13
CA SER A 593 -5.61 -15.23 20.10
C SER A 593 -4.64 -14.62 21.09
N ILE A 594 -4.86 -13.35 21.45
CA ILE A 594 -4.13 -12.69 22.54
C ILE A 594 -4.93 -12.87 23.83
N ILE A 595 -4.54 -13.85 24.63
CA ILE A 595 -5.15 -14.15 25.92
C ILE A 595 -4.47 -13.31 27.00
N ASN A 596 -5.21 -12.29 27.45
CA ASN A 596 -4.96 -11.56 28.69
C ASN A 596 -6.24 -11.68 29.56
N GLN A 597 -6.23 -11.22 30.81
CA GLN A 597 -7.36 -11.37 31.76
C GLN A 597 -8.75 -10.98 31.21
N VAL A 598 -8.83 -10.16 30.15
CA VAL A 598 -10.07 -9.76 29.44
C VAL A 598 -9.96 -9.89 27.89
N GLY A 599 -8.84 -10.41 27.37
CA GLY A 599 -8.50 -10.35 25.94
C GLY A 599 -8.18 -8.92 25.46
N VAL A 600 -7.65 -8.79 24.23
CA VAL A 600 -7.50 -7.48 23.57
C VAL A 600 -8.72 -7.24 22.69
N LYS A 601 -9.53 -6.24 23.02
CA LYS A 601 -10.76 -5.95 22.27
C LYS A 601 -10.47 -5.37 20.90
N PHE A 602 -11.26 -5.81 19.92
CA PHE A 602 -11.25 -5.25 18.57
C PHE A 602 -11.57 -3.75 18.59
N ASN A 603 -10.73 -2.98 17.92
CA ASN A 603 -10.97 -1.58 17.60
C ASN A 603 -10.34 -1.35 16.21
N PRO A 604 -11.08 -0.77 15.25
CA PRO A 604 -10.56 -0.56 13.89
C PRO A 604 -9.30 0.31 13.83
N LEU A 605 -9.03 1.14 14.85
CA LEU A 605 -7.81 1.93 14.92
C LEU A 605 -6.58 1.10 15.28
N LYS A 606 -6.76 -0.01 16.02
CA LYS A 606 -5.69 -0.93 16.46
C LYS A 606 -5.28 -1.97 15.40
N ILE A 607 -5.96 -1.97 14.26
CA ILE A 607 -5.69 -2.88 13.15
C ILE A 607 -4.36 -2.49 12.50
N GLU A 608 -3.53 -3.50 12.26
CA GLU A 608 -2.29 -3.42 11.50
C GLU A 608 -2.42 -4.34 10.28
N ASN A 609 -2.55 -3.72 9.11
CA ASN A 609 -2.67 -4.41 7.82
C ASN A 609 -1.33 -4.41 7.07
N SER A 610 -1.31 -5.03 5.88
CA SER A 610 -0.21 -4.89 4.94
C SER A 610 0.00 -3.42 4.57
N TYR A 611 1.26 -3.08 4.29
CA TYR A 611 1.63 -1.77 3.78
C TYR A 611 0.85 -1.48 2.48
N ASN A 612 0.43 -0.23 2.28
CA ASN A 612 -0.22 0.29 1.05
C ASN A 612 -1.70 -0.05 0.82
N THR A 613 -2.45 -0.42 1.85
CA THR A 613 -3.90 -0.58 1.73
C THR A 613 -4.61 0.79 1.63
N ASN A 614 -5.01 1.19 0.41
CA ASN A 614 -5.83 2.37 0.10
C ASN A 614 -5.25 3.73 0.55
N GLY A 615 -3.95 3.92 0.36
CA GLY A 615 -3.19 5.11 0.75
C GLY A 615 -2.03 4.77 1.68
N ASN A 616 -1.45 5.78 2.33
CA ASN A 616 -0.35 5.61 3.28
C ASN A 616 -0.75 6.03 4.70
N LYS A 617 -0.55 5.09 5.63
CA LYS A 617 -0.59 5.28 7.08
C LYS A 617 0.47 4.35 7.65
N PHE A 618 1.45 4.89 8.37
CA PHE A 618 2.55 4.11 8.94
C PHE A 618 2.52 4.06 10.47
N ALA A 619 1.84 5.01 11.11
CA ALA A 619 1.73 5.06 12.56
C ALA A 619 0.71 4.05 13.13
N SER A 620 1.19 3.19 14.02
CA SER A 620 0.38 2.33 14.88
C SER A 620 -0.39 3.14 15.91
N TYR A 621 -1.61 2.70 16.20
CA TYR A 621 -2.46 3.38 17.17
C TYR A 621 -1.95 3.21 18.60
N SER A 622 -1.81 4.32 19.30
CA SER A 622 -1.62 4.39 20.75
C SER A 622 -2.72 5.24 21.41
N LYS A 623 -2.94 5.02 22.71
CA LYS A 623 -3.89 5.79 23.55
C LYS A 623 -3.55 7.28 23.63
N SER A 624 -2.27 7.59 23.58
CA SER A 624 -1.67 8.92 23.75
C SER A 624 -1.62 9.72 22.45
N THR A 625 -1.61 9.06 21.30
CA THR A 625 -1.57 9.69 19.96
C THR A 625 -2.65 9.16 18.99
N PRO A 626 -3.93 9.03 19.41
CA PRO A 626 -4.97 8.49 18.54
C PRO A 626 -5.25 9.43 17.38
N VAL A 627 -5.09 8.92 16.15
CA VAL A 627 -5.58 9.54 14.91
C VAL A 627 -6.44 8.54 14.14
N GLY A 628 -7.65 8.97 13.76
CA GLY A 628 -8.50 8.20 12.87
C GLY A 628 -9.99 8.51 13.03
N VAL A 629 -10.82 7.61 12.51
CA VAL A 629 -12.28 7.72 12.51
C VAL A 629 -12.90 6.43 13.01
N LEU A 630 -13.99 6.57 13.77
CA LEU A 630 -14.80 5.45 14.27
C LEU A 630 -16.26 5.66 13.89
N ILE A 631 -16.92 4.61 13.44
CA ILE A 631 -18.37 4.58 13.31
C ILE A 631 -18.95 4.16 14.65
N THR A 632 -19.70 5.04 15.29
CA THR A 632 -20.49 4.66 16.45
C THR A 632 -21.80 4.10 15.94
N GLN A 633 -22.13 2.88 16.34
CA GLN A 633 -23.35 2.26 15.85
C GLN A 633 -24.55 3.15 16.21
N PRO A 634 -25.48 3.39 15.28
CA PRO A 634 -26.70 4.11 15.60
C PRO A 634 -27.47 3.27 16.62
N THR A 635 -27.32 3.59 17.90
CA THR A 635 -28.16 2.98 18.92
C THR A 635 -29.59 3.40 18.60
N THR A 636 -30.46 2.42 18.45
CA THR A 636 -31.89 2.64 18.38
C THR A 636 -32.36 3.13 19.76
N GLY A 637 -32.17 4.41 20.02
CA GLY A 637 -32.63 5.10 21.23
C GLY A 637 -31.72 4.99 22.45
N GLY A 638 -30.62 5.76 22.48
CA GLY A 638 -29.84 6.00 23.69
C GLY A 638 -29.18 7.37 23.66
N GLY A 639 -29.74 8.35 24.36
CA GLY A 639 -29.21 9.71 24.43
C GLY A 639 -27.94 9.83 25.29
N PHE A 640 -27.12 10.82 24.95
CA PHE A 640 -25.86 11.24 25.56
C PHE A 640 -25.90 11.39 27.10
N VAL A 641 -24.82 10.94 27.76
CA VAL A 641 -24.35 11.53 29.03
C VAL A 641 -22.97 12.12 28.77
N GLY A 642 -22.89 13.45 28.83
CA GLY A 642 -21.63 14.18 28.67
C GLY A 642 -20.73 14.06 29.89
N GLY A 643 -19.43 13.85 29.66
CA GLY A 643 -18.38 13.99 30.66
C GLY A 643 -17.22 13.04 30.43
N GLY A 644 -16.08 13.57 29.97
CA GLY A 644 -14.79 12.88 29.90
C GLY A 644 -14.69 11.83 28.78
N ILE A 645 -13.67 11.95 27.93
CA ILE A 645 -13.31 10.89 26.97
C ILE A 645 -12.61 9.81 27.78
N ASP A 646 -13.41 8.94 28.41
CA ASP A 646 -12.92 7.70 29.00
C ASP A 646 -13.27 6.58 28.02
N LEU A 647 -12.30 6.21 27.17
CA LEU A 647 -12.41 5.11 26.19
C LEU A 647 -12.60 3.73 26.86
N HIS A 648 -12.76 3.68 28.20
CA HIS A 648 -13.00 2.50 29.02
C HIS A 648 -14.45 2.01 29.05
N TYR A 649 -15.42 2.72 28.46
CA TYR A 649 -16.79 2.23 28.43
C TYR A 649 -17.05 1.29 27.25
N ASN A 650 -17.58 0.12 27.60
CA ASN A 650 -18.05 -0.99 26.76
C ASN A 650 -18.97 -0.56 25.60
N TYR A 651 -18.47 0.14 24.59
CA TYR A 651 -19.08 0.09 23.27
C TYR A 651 -18.82 -1.31 22.73
N GLN A 652 -19.77 -2.21 22.92
CA GLN A 652 -19.80 -3.45 22.15
C GLN A 652 -19.95 -3.03 20.69
N TYR A 653 -18.83 -2.97 19.96
CA TYR A 653 -18.80 -2.83 18.52
C TYR A 653 -19.36 -4.12 17.92
N SER A 654 -20.67 -4.33 18.02
CA SER A 654 -21.32 -5.49 17.43
C SER A 654 -21.27 -5.32 15.91
N ARG A 655 -20.19 -5.73 15.25
CA ARG A 655 -20.00 -5.61 13.78
C ARG A 655 -20.94 -6.53 12.97
N ASN A 656 -22.06 -6.93 13.57
CA ASN A 656 -23.16 -7.63 12.92
C ASN A 656 -23.78 -6.75 11.83
N SER A 657 -24.31 -7.40 10.80
CA SER A 657 -25.00 -6.73 9.72
C SER A 657 -26.28 -6.02 10.21
N ILE A 658 -26.47 -4.78 9.76
CA ILE A 658 -27.61 -3.93 10.11
C ILE A 658 -28.47 -3.70 8.85
N ASP A 659 -29.80 -3.86 8.94
CA ASP A 659 -30.72 -3.43 7.87
C ASP A 659 -31.31 -2.06 8.20
N ILE A 660 -31.08 -1.10 7.32
CA ILE A 660 -31.57 0.27 7.44
C ILE A 660 -32.84 0.40 6.58
N SER A 661 -33.94 0.77 7.22
CA SER A 661 -35.22 0.99 6.55
C SER A 661 -35.46 2.49 6.33
N GLY A 662 -35.94 2.85 5.14
CA GLY A 662 -36.27 4.24 4.77
C GLY A 662 -35.49 4.75 3.57
N SER A 663 -35.57 6.07 3.38
CA SER A 663 -34.87 6.82 2.33
C SER A 663 -33.64 7.57 2.84
N ASP A 664 -33.48 7.68 4.16
CA ASP A 664 -32.37 8.34 4.83
C ASP A 664 -32.12 7.71 6.20
N PHE A 665 -30.91 7.93 6.74
CA PHE A 665 -30.55 7.56 8.11
C PHE A 665 -29.48 8.50 8.67
N ASP A 666 -29.37 8.55 9.99
CA ASP A 666 -28.32 9.30 10.68
C ASP A 666 -27.16 8.37 11.02
N LEU A 667 -25.96 8.74 10.54
CA LEU A 667 -24.70 8.07 10.82
C LEU A 667 -23.93 8.90 11.85
N GLU A 668 -23.61 8.31 12.99
CA GLU A 668 -22.75 8.94 13.98
C GLU A 668 -21.30 8.44 13.80
N ILE A 669 -20.37 9.38 13.79
CA ILE A 669 -18.94 9.09 13.70
C ILE A 669 -18.19 9.85 14.78
N LEU A 670 -17.05 9.31 15.19
CA LEU A 670 -16.11 9.96 16.09
C LEU A 670 -14.79 10.21 15.34
N ILE A 671 -14.43 11.49 15.23
CA ILE A 671 -13.14 11.93 14.67
C ILE A 671 -12.14 12.05 15.83
N LEU A 672 -11.02 11.34 15.76
CA LEU A 672 -9.94 11.37 16.73
C LEU A 672 -8.67 11.92 16.10
N ASP A 673 -8.04 12.86 16.80
CA ASP A 673 -6.70 13.38 16.50
C ASP A 673 -6.22 14.14 17.74
N GLN A 674 -5.48 13.43 18.60
CA GLN A 674 -4.93 13.96 19.86
C GLN A 674 -3.43 14.28 19.80
N LYS A 675 -2.83 14.41 18.60
CA LYS A 675 -1.44 14.89 18.54
C LYS A 675 -1.34 16.22 19.31
N ASN A 676 -0.57 16.22 20.40
CA ASN A 676 -0.50 17.31 21.36
C ASN A 676 0.21 18.50 20.70
N ILE A 677 -0.57 19.39 20.09
CA ILE A 677 -0.04 20.62 19.51
C ILE A 677 0.41 21.51 20.67
N SER A 678 1.72 21.69 20.83
CA SER A 678 2.26 22.65 21.78
C SER A 678 1.72 24.05 21.45
N SER A 679 0.92 24.59 22.38
CA SER A 679 0.21 25.85 22.25
C SER A 679 1.16 27.05 22.39
N SER A 680 1.82 27.44 21.30
CA SER A 680 2.33 28.80 21.04
C SER A 680 3.13 28.76 19.74
N THR A 681 2.59 28.93 18.53
CA THR A 681 2.35 30.27 17.96
C THR A 681 1.65 30.25 16.58
N ILE A 682 1.15 29.10 16.11
CA ILE A 682 0.40 29.02 14.84
C ILE A 682 -0.77 28.05 15.04
N GLU A 683 -2.01 28.53 14.97
CA GLU A 683 -3.18 27.64 14.84
C GLU A 683 -3.07 26.93 13.48
N ILE A 684 -2.51 25.73 13.47
CA ILE A 684 -2.61 24.85 12.31
C ILE A 684 -4.09 24.53 12.15
N LYS A 685 -4.66 24.93 11.02
CA LYS A 685 -6.05 24.63 10.68
C LYS A 685 -6.18 23.13 10.43
N LYS A 686 -6.41 22.35 11.49
CA LYS A 686 -6.85 20.95 11.40
C LYS A 686 -7.99 20.86 10.38
N LYS A 687 -7.83 20.02 9.36
CA LYS A 687 -8.82 19.78 8.31
C LYS A 687 -8.98 18.27 8.19
N TYR A 688 -10.22 17.81 8.31
CA TYR A 688 -10.60 16.42 8.16
C TYR A 688 -11.65 16.31 7.07
N THR A 689 -11.32 15.63 6.00
CA THR A 689 -12.29 15.33 4.94
C THR A 689 -12.88 13.96 5.21
N ILE A 690 -14.18 13.91 5.50
CA ILE A 690 -14.94 12.69 5.70
C ILE A 690 -15.65 12.34 4.41
N SER A 691 -15.38 11.14 3.90
CA SER A 691 -16.10 10.57 2.76
C SER A 691 -16.77 9.26 3.20
N VAL A 692 -18.08 9.15 2.95
CA VAL A 692 -18.88 7.97 3.28
C VAL A 692 -19.19 7.23 1.99
N TYR A 693 -18.83 5.96 1.95
CA TYR A 693 -18.99 5.07 0.82
C TYR A 693 -19.86 3.88 1.20
N PHE A 694 -20.66 3.38 0.26
CA PHE A 694 -21.37 2.11 0.37
C PHE A 694 -21.02 1.26 -0.85
N GLY A 695 -20.18 0.24 -0.65
CA GLY A 695 -19.31 -0.23 -1.74
C GLY A 695 -18.47 0.95 -2.25
N GLU A 696 -18.37 1.12 -3.58
CA GLU A 696 -17.68 2.27 -4.19
C GLU A 696 -18.54 3.54 -4.33
N ILE A 697 -19.84 3.45 -4.03
CA ILE A 697 -20.73 4.60 -4.21
C ILE A 697 -20.51 5.58 -3.07
N ARG A 698 -19.92 6.74 -3.38
CA ARG A 698 -19.80 7.85 -2.43
C ARG A 698 -21.17 8.44 -2.10
N LEU A 699 -21.69 8.12 -0.93
CA LEU A 699 -22.97 8.64 -0.42
C LEU A 699 -22.84 10.09 0.08
N LYS A 700 -21.68 10.45 0.63
CA LYS A 700 -21.47 11.76 1.25
C LYS A 700 -19.98 12.17 1.27
N LYS A 701 -19.71 13.46 1.15
CA LYS A 701 -18.40 14.09 1.43
C LYS A 701 -18.63 15.36 2.23
N GLU A 702 -17.98 15.49 3.39
CA GLU A 702 -18.04 16.67 4.27
C GLU A 702 -16.66 16.99 4.84
N VAL A 703 -16.43 18.26 5.17
CA VAL A 703 -15.16 18.72 5.74
C VAL A 703 -15.41 19.25 7.15
N TYR A 704 -14.58 18.81 8.09
CA TYR A 704 -14.61 19.21 9.49
C TYR A 704 -13.28 19.86 9.88
N TYR A 705 -13.35 20.80 10.82
CA TYR A 705 -12.17 21.51 11.37
C TYR A 705 -11.98 21.24 12.87
N SER A 706 -12.72 20.26 13.40
CA SER A 706 -12.73 19.92 14.83
C SER A 706 -12.93 18.42 14.98
N THR A 707 -12.27 17.83 15.97
CA THR A 707 -12.44 16.43 16.37
C THR A 707 -13.76 16.22 17.14
N GLY A 708 -13.99 15.00 17.63
CA GLY A 708 -15.16 14.61 18.42
C GLY A 708 -16.29 14.01 17.59
N PHE A 709 -17.41 13.75 18.25
CA PHE A 709 -18.61 13.18 17.63
C PHE A 709 -19.20 14.11 16.57
N LYS A 710 -19.54 13.55 15.41
CA LYS A 710 -20.26 14.20 14.31
C LYS A 710 -21.43 13.32 13.90
N GLN A 711 -22.57 13.94 13.60
CA GLN A 711 -23.75 13.25 13.09
C GLN A 711 -23.95 13.65 11.63
N LEU A 712 -23.90 12.68 10.73
CA LEU A 712 -24.10 12.86 9.30
C LEU A 712 -25.46 12.31 8.90
N LYS A 713 -26.26 13.14 8.24
CA LYS A 713 -27.48 12.67 7.59
C LYS A 713 -27.17 12.12 6.21
N ILE A 714 -27.42 10.83 6.01
CA ILE A 714 -27.14 10.09 4.78
C ILE A 714 -28.45 9.82 4.03
N ASN A 715 -28.53 10.29 2.78
CA ASN A 715 -29.66 9.98 1.90
C ASN A 715 -29.34 8.73 1.09
N ILE A 716 -30.24 7.76 1.09
CA ILE A 716 -30.11 6.51 0.35
C ILE A 716 -30.59 6.73 -1.09
N PRO A 717 -29.72 6.60 -2.10
CA PRO A 717 -30.11 6.70 -3.50
C PRO A 717 -31.21 5.67 -3.83
N PRO A 718 -32.20 6.00 -4.69
CA PRO A 718 -33.24 5.05 -5.08
C PRO A 718 -32.69 3.76 -5.70
N SER A 719 -31.53 3.82 -6.38
CA SER A 719 -30.82 2.65 -6.91
C SER A 719 -30.35 1.67 -5.82
N LEU A 720 -30.11 2.16 -4.61
CA LEU A 720 -29.71 1.39 -3.44
C LEU A 720 -30.88 1.07 -2.50
N SER A 721 -32.11 1.45 -2.88
CA SER A 721 -33.29 1.25 -2.03
C SER A 721 -33.58 -0.21 -1.69
N ARG A 722 -33.03 -1.16 -2.45
CA ARG A 722 -32.98 -2.59 -2.12
C ARG A 722 -31.56 -3.08 -2.37
N SER A 723 -30.77 -3.18 -1.31
CA SER A 723 -29.42 -3.73 -1.38
C SER A 723 -29.29 -4.99 -0.54
N ASP A 724 -28.43 -5.90 -0.97
CA ASP A 724 -27.89 -6.93 -0.09
C ASP A 724 -26.92 -6.29 0.92
N VAL A 725 -26.41 -7.09 1.86
CA VAL A 725 -25.41 -6.62 2.84
C VAL A 725 -24.13 -6.25 2.08
N LYS A 726 -23.66 -5.02 2.28
CA LYS A 726 -22.36 -4.52 1.80
C LYS A 726 -21.72 -3.65 2.88
N LEU A 727 -20.44 -3.36 2.72
CA LEU A 727 -19.73 -2.47 3.63
C LEU A 727 -20.10 -1.00 3.38
N LEU A 728 -20.50 -0.33 4.45
CA LEU A 728 -20.46 1.12 4.57
C LEU A 728 -19.09 1.51 5.14
N THR A 729 -18.28 2.20 4.36
CA THR A 729 -16.94 2.65 4.74
C THR A 729 -16.93 4.15 4.96
N VAL A 730 -16.46 4.58 6.13
CA VAL A 730 -16.17 5.98 6.43
C VAL A 730 -14.66 6.16 6.33
N LYS A 731 -14.23 6.96 5.34
CA LYS A 731 -12.84 7.36 5.13
C LYS A 731 -12.64 8.77 5.68
N LEU A 732 -11.60 8.94 6.50
CA LEU A 732 -11.08 10.21 6.97
C LEU A 732 -9.74 10.47 6.28
N GLU A 733 -9.63 11.62 5.64
CA GLU A 733 -8.38 12.18 5.13
C GLU A 733 -8.00 13.40 5.97
N ASN A 734 -6.78 13.42 6.51
CA ASN A 734 -6.26 14.59 7.23
C ASN A 734 -5.71 15.65 6.27
N ILE A 735 -5.06 16.69 6.80
CA ILE A 735 -4.51 17.78 5.99
C ILE A 735 -3.38 17.32 5.05
N ASN A 736 -2.61 16.32 5.48
CA ASN A 736 -1.51 15.73 4.72
C ASN A 736 -1.98 14.57 3.81
N SER A 737 -3.29 14.43 3.60
CA SER A 737 -3.91 13.36 2.81
C SER A 737 -3.62 11.93 3.28
N GLN A 738 -3.21 11.75 4.54
CA GLN A 738 -3.13 10.43 5.17
C GLN A 738 -4.55 9.90 5.43
N THR A 739 -4.74 8.61 5.16
CA THR A 739 -6.07 7.98 5.10
C THR A 739 -6.31 7.05 6.28
N TYR A 740 -7.43 7.24 6.96
CA TYR A 740 -7.91 6.39 8.05
C TYR A 740 -9.33 5.95 7.72
N GLN A 741 -9.70 4.71 8.03
CA GLN A 741 -11.03 4.22 7.69
C GLN A 741 -11.62 3.31 8.76
N ASP A 742 -12.94 3.32 8.83
CA ASP A 742 -13.73 2.35 9.58
C ASP A 742 -14.90 1.87 8.69
N SER A 743 -15.30 0.61 8.82
CA SER A 743 -16.34 0.01 7.97
C SER A 743 -17.31 -0.86 8.77
N ILE A 744 -18.60 -0.82 8.42
CA ILE A 744 -19.64 -1.68 8.99
C ILE A 744 -20.46 -2.35 7.88
N PRO A 745 -20.86 -3.63 8.04
CA PRO A 745 -21.77 -4.27 7.10
C PRO A 745 -23.20 -3.75 7.30
N ILE A 746 -23.80 -3.19 6.26
CA ILE A 746 -25.20 -2.72 6.27
C ILE A 746 -25.96 -3.17 5.01
N SER A 747 -27.28 -3.19 5.10
CA SER A 747 -28.20 -3.38 3.97
C SER A 747 -29.31 -2.33 4.00
N PHE A 748 -29.95 -2.08 2.86
CA PHE A 748 -31.03 -1.11 2.74
C PHE A 748 -32.35 -1.79 2.34
N ASN A 749 -33.35 -1.63 3.21
CA ASN A 749 -34.72 -2.17 3.10
C ASN A 749 -34.78 -3.67 2.73
N TYR A 750 -33.74 -4.44 3.04
CA TYR A 750 -33.61 -5.82 2.57
C TYR A 750 -34.76 -6.69 3.10
N TYR A 751 -35.04 -6.60 4.41
CA TYR A 751 -36.12 -7.36 5.01
C TYR A 751 -37.49 -6.81 4.63
N PHE A 752 -37.64 -5.49 4.50
CA PHE A 752 -38.91 -4.87 4.08
C PHE A 752 -39.42 -5.45 2.75
N TYR A 753 -38.55 -5.55 1.73
CA TYR A 753 -38.92 -6.15 0.45
C TYR A 753 -39.15 -7.66 0.55
N ARG A 754 -38.42 -8.37 1.42
CA ARG A 754 -38.70 -9.79 1.70
C ARG A 754 -40.08 -10.00 2.33
N PHE A 755 -40.61 -9.03 3.08
CA PHE A 755 -41.97 -9.08 3.64
C PHE A 755 -43.06 -8.68 2.64
N LEU A 756 -42.76 -7.78 1.69
CA LEU A 756 -43.73 -7.30 0.69
C LEU A 756 -44.40 -8.46 -0.09
N LYS A 757 -43.64 -9.51 -0.41
CA LYS A 757 -44.20 -10.71 -1.09
C LYS A 757 -45.28 -11.40 -0.27
N PHE A 758 -45.15 -11.42 1.07
CA PHE A 758 -46.17 -12.02 1.94
C PHE A 758 -47.41 -11.13 2.04
N ILE A 759 -47.26 -9.81 1.97
CA ILE A 759 -48.41 -8.88 1.93
C ILE A 759 -49.28 -9.13 0.68
N ILE A 760 -48.69 -9.56 -0.44
CA ILE A 760 -49.43 -9.88 -1.67
C ILE A 760 -49.94 -11.34 -1.65
N ILE A 761 -49.08 -12.29 -1.25
CA ILE A 761 -49.40 -13.71 -1.29
C ILE A 761 -50.45 -14.08 -0.24
N LEU A 762 -50.36 -13.55 0.98
CA LEU A 762 -51.22 -13.97 2.09
C LEU A 762 -52.71 -13.66 1.82
N PRO A 763 -53.10 -12.46 1.33
CA PRO A 763 -54.50 -12.19 0.95
C PRO A 763 -54.99 -13.08 -0.21
N ILE A 764 -54.14 -13.37 -1.20
CA ILE A 764 -54.49 -14.28 -2.30
C ILE A 764 -54.72 -15.69 -1.76
N LEU A 765 -53.82 -16.19 -0.91
CA LEU A 765 -53.94 -17.51 -0.27
C LEU A 765 -55.22 -17.60 0.57
N ILE A 766 -55.49 -16.58 1.40
CA ILE A 766 -56.72 -16.50 2.21
C ILE A 766 -57.95 -16.48 1.32
N SER A 767 -57.98 -15.67 0.26
CA SER A 767 -59.09 -15.61 -0.70
C SER A 767 -59.32 -16.95 -1.39
N THR A 768 -58.24 -17.63 -1.78
CA THR A 768 -58.31 -18.94 -2.45
C THR A 768 -58.86 -20.01 -1.50
N ILE A 769 -58.42 -20.01 -0.24
CA ILE A 769 -58.94 -20.90 0.81
C ILE A 769 -60.43 -20.62 1.06
N LEU A 770 -60.83 -19.36 1.18
CA LEU A 770 -62.23 -18.97 1.36
C LEU A 770 -63.11 -19.40 0.18
N LEU A 771 -62.63 -19.27 -1.05
CA LEU A 771 -63.32 -19.75 -2.26
C LEU A 771 -63.48 -21.28 -2.27
N LEU A 772 -62.44 -22.02 -1.89
CA LEU A 772 -62.50 -23.48 -1.77
C LEU A 772 -63.50 -23.94 -0.69
N ILE A 773 -63.53 -23.26 0.46
CA ILE A 773 -64.51 -23.51 1.52
C ILE A 773 -65.93 -23.22 1.01
N TYR A 774 -66.13 -22.11 0.30
CA TYR A 774 -67.43 -21.74 -0.28
C TYR A 774 -67.92 -22.75 -1.33
N GLN A 775 -67.05 -23.20 -2.25
CA GLN A 775 -67.38 -24.24 -3.23
C GLN A 775 -67.72 -25.58 -2.57
N SER A 776 -66.95 -25.99 -1.55
CA SER A 776 -67.21 -27.22 -0.79
C SER A 776 -68.59 -27.21 -0.13
N ASN A 777 -68.97 -26.08 0.48
CA ASN A 777 -70.30 -25.92 1.10
C ASN A 777 -71.44 -25.91 0.07
N ASN A 778 -71.23 -25.33 -1.13
CA ASN A 778 -72.22 -25.36 -2.21
C ASN A 778 -72.38 -26.75 -2.85
N LEU A 779 -71.32 -27.56 -2.92
CA LEU A 779 -71.41 -28.96 -3.36
C LEU A 779 -72.21 -29.82 -2.36
N LYS A 780 -72.03 -29.60 -1.05
CA LYS A 780 -72.86 -30.22 -0.01
C LYS A 780 -74.34 -29.80 -0.10
N SER A 781 -74.64 -28.54 -0.45
CA SER A 781 -76.02 -28.06 -0.62
C SER A 781 -76.69 -28.59 -1.91
N LYS A 782 -75.93 -28.77 -3.00
CA LYS A 782 -76.42 -29.41 -4.23
C LYS A 782 -76.69 -30.91 -4.07
N ASN A 783 -75.86 -31.63 -3.32
CA ASN A 783 -76.10 -33.05 -3.03
C ASN A 783 -77.30 -33.28 -2.11
N THR A 784 -77.60 -32.36 -1.20
CA THR A 784 -78.82 -32.43 -0.38
C THR A 784 -80.09 -32.12 -1.18
N LYS A 785 -80.05 -31.19 -2.16
CA LYS A 785 -81.17 -30.98 -3.10
C LYS A 785 -81.36 -32.11 -4.12
N LYS A 786 -80.31 -32.84 -4.49
CA LYS A 786 -80.40 -33.99 -5.41
C LYS A 786 -80.99 -35.24 -4.73
N ASN A 787 -80.78 -35.39 -3.41
CA ASN A 787 -81.40 -36.45 -2.60
C ASN A 787 -82.82 -36.13 -2.11
N SER A 788 -83.34 -34.93 -2.39
CA SER A 788 -84.76 -34.58 -2.15
C SER A 788 -85.61 -34.59 -3.43
N LEU A 789 -85.02 -34.95 -4.57
CA LEU A 789 -85.64 -35.02 -5.91
C LEU A 789 -85.43 -36.39 -6.60
N LEU A 790 -84.84 -37.33 -5.87
CA LEU A 790 -84.87 -38.79 -6.09
C LEU A 790 -85.68 -39.37 -4.93
#